data_AF-A0ABD5PUQ0-F1
#
_entry.id   AF-A0ABD5PUQ0-F1
#
_cell.length_a   1.000
_cell.length_b   1.000
_cell.length_c   1.000
_cell.angle_alpha   90.00
_cell.angle_beta   90.00
_cell.angle_gamma   90.00
#
_symmetry.space_group_name_H-M   'P 1'
#
loop_
_entity.id
_entity.type
_entity.pdbx_description
1 polymer ?
#
loop_
_entity_poly.entity_id
_entity_poly.type
_entity_poly.pdbx_seq_one_letter_code
_entity_poly.pdbx_strand_id
1 'polypeptide(L)'
;MNRPRVLCVSSDRSTRASITLALTDTPVNVVIAQNASAAVDRLQAESIDAIVVDARSIDDLSALVDAVESTAPETPTFVHWGEDADESVDVLAEVVARADETDSTERLAAAVTERIGTEADDAPPARTGADEVDGTGAPDLDAIVGAVRRRLVDVTSPVAVERVLREEFTDGDRFTFAWVGEYDRGEREVVPWLTDPRAMEWPMQRTFGIGDGDNPLLERTMHSQELQVLSPVASRADAVPFGDHAVDRDVESVAVAPLSSADEFYGVFVVYAPDRLSGHERDAIASVADTASHVLESIAIRGRLDQQERTLHRYERLVETAGDGMYVVDDTGHFMTVNDALVEMTGYSREGLLGEHVSIVFDRDDVEAGKAIVRRLLDGRESTAAIEVALETKAGSTIPCEVKVAVLERDGSFLGSVGVVRDVTERKRSERKLREQNERLDAFARIVSHDLRNPLGVSQGYLDLLEETGSLEHVDNVRDGLDRMESIIEDVLAIARDGEWATDVERVDLETVAAEAWEHVTTEEATLSITETMVLEADRSRFLRLLENCFRNAIEHGGSDVTIRLGPLGSAGDDDAPADARGFFVEDDGGGLPDDLQGQLFDPSVSSSSEGLGIGLWIVREVATGHDWSITATESEDGGARFEFELAA
;
A
#
# COMPACT_ATOMS: atom_id res chain seq x y z
N MET A 1 -28.31 -12.23 11.05
CA MET A 1 -29.79 -12.36 11.03
C MET A 1 -30.35 -11.00 10.67
N ASN A 2 -31.15 -10.92 9.60
CA ASN A 2 -31.72 -9.67 9.12
C ASN A 2 -32.83 -9.22 10.08
N ARG A 3 -32.79 -7.99 10.59
CA ARG A 3 -33.82 -7.47 11.49
C ARG A 3 -35.07 -7.11 10.67
N PRO A 4 -36.29 -7.52 11.08
CA PRO A 4 -37.51 -7.21 10.35
C PRO A 4 -37.72 -5.69 10.25
N ARG A 5 -38.20 -5.22 9.09
CA ARG A 5 -38.34 -3.80 8.76
C ARG A 5 -39.81 -3.40 8.79
N VAL A 6 -40.10 -2.38 9.59
CA VAL A 6 -41.46 -1.88 9.81
C VAL A 6 -41.58 -0.49 9.21
N LEU A 7 -42.49 -0.29 8.26
CA LEU A 7 -42.75 1.00 7.64
C LEU A 7 -43.89 1.73 8.36
N CYS A 8 -43.58 2.84 9.02
CA CYS A 8 -44.55 3.73 9.64
C CYS A 8 -45.00 4.82 8.66
N VAL A 9 -46.29 4.86 8.35
CA VAL A 9 -46.91 5.81 7.42
C VAL A 9 -47.90 6.70 8.18
N SER A 10 -47.58 7.98 8.28
CA SER A 10 -48.48 8.99 8.88
C SER A 10 -48.13 10.35 8.29
N SER A 11 -49.08 11.27 8.12
CA SER A 11 -48.75 12.66 7.81
C SER A 11 -48.37 13.45 9.08
N ASP A 12 -48.78 12.97 10.26
CA ASP A 12 -48.48 13.56 11.55
C ASP A 12 -47.09 13.18 12.10
N ARG A 13 -46.29 14.19 12.43
CA ARG A 13 -44.90 13.99 12.86
C ARG A 13 -44.83 13.43 14.29
N SER A 14 -45.79 13.75 15.15
CA SER A 14 -45.89 13.19 16.50
C SER A 14 -46.16 11.70 16.45
N THR A 15 -47.16 11.26 15.69
CA THR A 15 -47.46 9.83 15.53
C THR A 15 -46.26 9.02 15.04
N ARG A 16 -45.50 9.51 14.05
CA ARG A 16 -44.28 8.81 13.57
C ARG A 16 -43.20 8.71 14.64
N ALA A 17 -43.05 9.75 15.46
CA ALA A 17 -42.10 9.75 16.57
C ALA A 17 -42.54 8.79 17.69
N SER A 18 -43.82 8.79 18.07
CA SER A 18 -44.39 7.88 19.06
C SER A 18 -44.25 6.41 18.65
N ILE A 19 -44.56 6.08 17.38
CA ILE A 19 -44.38 4.72 16.86
C ILE A 19 -42.91 4.30 16.85
N THR A 20 -42.00 5.21 16.49
CA THR A 20 -40.56 4.90 16.50
C THR A 20 -40.05 4.69 17.93
N LEU A 21 -40.53 5.50 18.88
CA LEU A 21 -40.19 5.39 20.29
C LEU A 21 -40.70 4.08 20.90
N ALA A 22 -41.98 3.75 20.70
CA ALA A 22 -42.59 2.51 21.17
C ALA A 22 -41.89 1.24 20.64
N LEU A 23 -41.18 1.36 19.51
CA LEU A 23 -40.44 0.27 18.87
C LEU A 23 -38.93 0.29 19.15
N THR A 24 -38.42 1.26 19.92
CA THR A 24 -36.97 1.47 20.16
C THR A 24 -36.31 0.27 20.85
N ASP A 25 -37.07 -0.45 21.70
CA ASP A 25 -36.61 -1.65 22.41
C ASP A 25 -36.94 -2.98 21.69
N THR A 26 -37.37 -2.93 20.44
CA THR A 26 -37.66 -4.11 19.63
C THR A 26 -36.57 -4.25 18.57
N PRO A 27 -36.06 -5.47 18.26
CA PRO A 27 -35.00 -5.66 17.26
C PRO A 27 -35.54 -5.55 15.83
N VAL A 28 -36.28 -4.48 15.53
CA VAL A 28 -36.84 -4.12 14.22
C VAL A 28 -36.16 -2.85 13.69
N ASN A 29 -36.16 -2.67 12.37
CA ASN A 29 -35.71 -1.43 11.74
C ASN A 29 -36.94 -0.62 11.31
N VAL A 30 -37.13 0.55 11.89
CA VAL A 30 -38.27 1.42 11.57
C VAL A 30 -37.93 2.32 10.38
N VAL A 31 -38.75 2.29 9.34
CA VAL A 31 -38.69 3.17 8.18
C VAL A 31 -39.92 4.07 8.22
N ILE A 32 -39.79 5.32 7.77
CA ILE A 32 -40.83 6.34 7.95
C ILE A 32 -41.24 6.91 6.59
N ALA A 33 -42.54 7.01 6.35
CA ALA A 33 -43.13 7.69 5.20
C ALA A 33 -44.20 8.71 5.65
N GLN A 34 -44.23 9.85 4.96
CA GLN A 34 -45.10 10.99 5.33
C GLN A 34 -46.45 10.97 4.59
N ASN A 35 -46.57 10.16 3.54
CA ASN A 35 -47.75 10.04 2.70
C ASN A 35 -47.65 8.75 1.87
N ALA A 36 -48.72 8.43 1.13
CA ALA A 36 -48.79 7.21 0.34
C ALA A 36 -47.70 7.12 -0.75
N SER A 37 -47.40 8.22 -1.45
CA SER A 37 -46.35 8.23 -2.49
C SER A 37 -44.98 7.88 -1.90
N ALA A 38 -44.63 8.50 -0.76
CA ALA A 38 -43.38 8.22 -0.08
C ALA A 38 -43.32 6.78 0.45
N ALA A 39 -44.45 6.19 0.84
CA ALA A 39 -44.51 4.80 1.26
C ALA A 39 -44.21 3.85 0.09
N VAL A 40 -44.75 4.13 -1.10
CA VAL A 40 -44.49 3.35 -2.32
C VAL A 40 -43.03 3.43 -2.74
N ASP A 41 -42.43 4.63 -2.71
CA ASP A 41 -40.99 4.79 -3.00
C ASP A 41 -40.13 3.94 -2.07
N ARG A 42 -40.51 3.83 -0.78
CA ARG A 42 -39.81 2.98 0.20
C ARG A 42 -40.00 1.50 -0.07
N LEU A 43 -41.20 1.08 -0.45
CA LEU A 43 -41.51 -0.31 -0.79
C LEU A 43 -40.77 -0.78 -2.05
N GLN A 44 -40.49 0.12 -3.00
CA GLN A 44 -39.69 -0.19 -4.19
C GLN A 44 -38.19 -0.23 -3.91
N ALA A 45 -37.72 0.59 -2.97
CA ALA A 45 -36.30 0.68 -2.63
C ALA A 45 -35.84 -0.43 -1.66
N GLU A 46 -36.74 -0.91 -0.80
CA GLU A 46 -36.39 -1.71 0.37
C GLU A 46 -37.46 -2.79 0.66
N SER A 47 -37.06 -4.00 1.08
CA SER A 47 -38.00 -5.05 1.51
C SER A 47 -38.60 -4.71 2.87
N ILE A 48 -39.92 -4.59 2.95
CA ILE A 48 -40.66 -4.22 4.17
C ILE A 48 -41.50 -5.42 4.66
N ASP A 49 -41.42 -5.74 5.95
CA ASP A 49 -42.08 -6.90 6.56
C ASP A 49 -43.44 -6.54 7.18
N ALA A 50 -43.63 -5.30 7.65
CA ALA A 50 -44.90 -4.81 8.19
C ALA A 50 -45.08 -3.31 7.95
N ILE A 51 -46.34 -2.85 7.81
CA ILE A 51 -46.69 -1.45 7.62
C ILE A 51 -47.61 -0.99 8.75
N VAL A 52 -47.20 0.02 9.50
CA VAL A 52 -48.03 0.69 10.51
C VAL A 52 -48.59 1.97 9.91
N VAL A 53 -49.91 2.14 9.88
CA VAL A 53 -50.57 3.29 9.27
C VAL A 53 -51.40 4.05 10.29
N ASP A 54 -51.20 5.36 10.34
CA ASP A 54 -52.07 6.31 11.05
C ASP A 54 -53.23 6.72 10.13
N ALA A 55 -54.36 6.02 10.26
CA ALA A 55 -55.52 6.25 9.40
C ALA A 55 -56.18 7.63 9.61
N ARG A 56 -55.84 8.37 10.68
CA ARG A 56 -56.34 9.75 10.88
C ARG A 56 -55.62 10.76 10.00
N SER A 57 -54.44 10.40 9.51
CA SER A 57 -53.51 11.31 8.83
C SER A 57 -53.32 11.02 7.35
N ILE A 58 -53.85 9.89 6.86
CA ILE A 58 -53.72 9.42 5.47
C ILE A 58 -55.09 9.46 4.80
N ASP A 59 -55.26 10.42 3.89
CA ASP A 59 -56.56 10.72 3.27
C ASP A 59 -57.06 9.64 2.28
N ASP A 60 -56.16 8.82 1.72
CA ASP A 60 -56.49 7.78 0.72
C ASP A 60 -55.76 6.46 1.03
N LEU A 61 -56.29 5.75 2.03
CA LEU A 61 -55.75 4.46 2.48
C LEU A 61 -55.88 3.37 1.39
N SER A 62 -56.94 3.42 0.58
CA SER A 62 -57.16 2.46 -0.51
C SER A 62 -56.07 2.56 -1.57
N ALA A 63 -55.67 3.78 -1.97
CA ALA A 63 -54.58 3.97 -2.92
C ALA A 63 -53.22 3.44 -2.39
N LEU A 64 -52.97 3.54 -1.08
CA LEU A 64 -51.77 2.97 -0.45
C LEU A 64 -51.78 1.44 -0.53
N VAL A 65 -52.92 0.80 -0.21
CA VAL A 65 -53.07 -0.66 -0.27
C VAL A 65 -52.90 -1.17 -1.70
N ASP A 66 -53.58 -0.57 -2.69
CA ASP A 66 -53.45 -0.93 -4.11
C ASP A 66 -52.00 -0.80 -4.60
N ALA A 67 -51.28 0.22 -4.15
CA ALA A 67 -49.90 0.44 -4.54
C ALA A 67 -48.94 -0.58 -3.92
N VAL A 68 -49.18 -1.01 -2.67
CA VAL A 68 -48.43 -2.08 -2.01
C VAL A 68 -48.65 -3.41 -2.74
N GLU A 69 -49.90 -3.75 -3.07
CA GLU A 69 -50.24 -4.99 -3.80
C GLU A 69 -49.61 -5.05 -5.20
N SER A 70 -49.52 -3.90 -5.89
CA SER A 70 -48.87 -3.85 -7.21
C SER A 70 -47.34 -3.97 -7.16
N THR A 71 -46.72 -3.66 -6.01
CA THR A 71 -45.27 -3.52 -5.85
C THR A 71 -44.63 -4.72 -5.14
N ALA A 72 -45.31 -5.33 -4.17
CA ALA A 72 -44.79 -6.43 -3.36
C ALA A 72 -45.84 -7.56 -3.23
N PRO A 73 -45.69 -8.69 -3.96
CA PRO A 73 -46.67 -9.78 -3.93
C PRO A 73 -46.63 -10.64 -2.66
N GLU A 74 -45.57 -10.56 -1.85
CA GLU A 74 -45.56 -11.07 -0.47
C GLU A 74 -46.08 -9.93 0.43
N THR A 75 -47.39 -9.93 0.71
CA THR A 75 -48.09 -8.78 1.27
C THR A 75 -47.62 -8.48 2.70
N PRO A 76 -47.02 -7.31 2.98
CA PRO A 76 -46.66 -6.93 4.34
C PRO A 76 -47.92 -6.70 5.19
N THR A 77 -47.88 -7.09 6.47
CA THR A 77 -49.02 -6.97 7.38
C THR A 77 -49.31 -5.50 7.73
N PHE A 78 -50.56 -5.08 7.63
CA PHE A 78 -51.02 -3.74 8.01
C PHE A 78 -51.44 -3.66 9.48
N VAL A 79 -50.97 -2.63 10.18
CA VAL A 79 -51.27 -2.36 11.60
C VAL A 79 -51.76 -0.91 11.75
N HIS A 80 -52.83 -0.69 12.52
CA HIS A 80 -53.44 0.63 12.70
C HIS A 80 -52.95 1.35 13.98
N TRP A 81 -52.91 2.69 13.95
CA TRP A 81 -52.61 3.55 15.10
C TRP A 81 -53.74 4.55 15.41
N GLY A 82 -54.40 4.44 16.58
CA GLY A 82 -55.42 5.40 17.09
C GLY A 82 -56.41 4.84 18.15
N GLU A 83 -57.01 5.71 18.98
CA GLU A 83 -57.82 5.40 20.20
C GLU A 83 -59.29 4.98 20.00
N ASP A 84 -59.86 4.98 18.78
CA ASP A 84 -61.24 4.52 18.58
C ASP A 84 -61.26 3.34 17.61
N ALA A 85 -61.51 2.15 18.17
CA ALA A 85 -61.48 0.88 17.45
C ALA A 85 -62.69 0.62 16.55
N ASP A 86 -63.63 1.56 16.38
CA ASP A 86 -64.94 1.27 15.73
C ASP A 86 -65.20 1.95 14.37
N GLU A 87 -64.40 2.93 13.90
CA GLU A 87 -64.62 3.55 12.57
C GLU A 87 -63.60 3.18 11.48
N SER A 88 -62.57 2.39 11.79
CA SER A 88 -61.57 1.93 10.80
C SER A 88 -61.69 0.44 10.42
N VAL A 89 -62.73 -0.25 10.90
CA VAL A 89 -62.82 -1.72 10.86
C VAL A 89 -63.29 -2.26 9.50
N ASP A 90 -64.16 -1.56 8.77
CA ASP A 90 -64.78 -2.14 7.57
C ASP A 90 -63.84 -2.28 6.36
N VAL A 91 -62.86 -1.37 6.21
CA VAL A 91 -61.91 -1.40 5.08
C VAL A 91 -60.74 -2.35 5.35
N LEU A 92 -60.34 -2.53 6.62
CA LEU A 92 -59.23 -3.39 7.02
C LEU A 92 -59.64 -4.83 7.34
N ALA A 93 -60.89 -5.08 7.77
CA ALA A 93 -61.42 -6.44 7.88
C ALA A 93 -61.44 -7.17 6.53
N GLU A 94 -61.56 -6.42 5.42
CA GLU A 94 -61.53 -6.96 4.06
C GLU A 94 -60.11 -7.36 3.58
N VAL A 95 -59.08 -6.69 4.12
CA VAL A 95 -57.65 -6.91 3.84
C VAL A 95 -57.06 -8.01 4.75
N VAL A 96 -57.43 -8.00 6.04
CA VAL A 96 -56.98 -9.01 7.02
C VAL A 96 -57.62 -10.38 6.77
N ALA A 97 -58.86 -10.44 6.27
CA ALA A 97 -59.52 -11.71 5.94
C ALA A 97 -58.92 -12.43 4.71
N ARG A 98 -57.95 -11.83 4.01
CA ARG A 98 -57.35 -12.37 2.77
C ARG A 98 -55.85 -12.68 2.87
N ALA A 99 -55.18 -12.30 3.96
CA ALA A 99 -53.77 -12.62 4.18
C ALA A 99 -53.65 -14.05 4.73
N ASP A 100 -53.20 -14.98 3.88
CA ASP A 100 -53.05 -16.39 4.20
C ASP A 100 -51.87 -16.65 5.17
N GLU A 101 -52.03 -17.70 5.98
CA GLU A 101 -51.30 -18.08 7.19
C GLU A 101 -49.76 -17.93 7.13
N THR A 102 -49.18 -16.98 7.90
CA THR A 102 -47.79 -17.10 8.37
C THR A 102 -47.63 -16.66 9.83
N ASP A 103 -47.42 -17.65 10.70
CA ASP A 103 -47.35 -17.60 12.18
C ASP A 103 -46.23 -16.70 12.75
N SER A 104 -45.34 -16.17 11.91
CA SER A 104 -44.26 -15.25 12.32
C SER A 104 -44.66 -13.78 12.26
N THR A 105 -45.52 -13.41 11.30
CA THR A 105 -45.91 -12.02 11.04
C THR A 105 -47.04 -11.57 11.96
N GLU A 106 -47.98 -12.48 12.29
CA GLU A 106 -48.99 -12.24 13.34
C GLU A 106 -48.35 -12.00 14.72
N ARG A 107 -47.29 -12.72 15.07
CA ARG A 107 -46.56 -12.50 16.33
C ARG A 107 -45.88 -11.14 16.38
N LEU A 108 -45.33 -10.68 15.26
CA LEU A 108 -44.71 -9.35 15.15
C LEU A 108 -45.79 -8.27 15.27
N ALA A 109 -46.90 -8.40 14.54
CA ALA A 109 -48.02 -7.47 14.60
C ALA A 109 -48.65 -7.41 16.00
N ALA A 110 -48.83 -8.56 16.67
CA ALA A 110 -49.32 -8.63 18.03
C ALA A 110 -48.36 -7.99 19.04
N ALA A 111 -47.05 -8.25 18.94
CA ALA A 111 -46.04 -7.65 19.82
C ALA A 111 -45.91 -6.13 19.63
N VAL A 112 -46.03 -5.66 18.38
CA VAL A 112 -46.07 -4.24 18.04
C VAL A 112 -47.35 -3.61 18.60
N THR A 113 -48.52 -4.23 18.40
CA THR A 113 -49.81 -3.70 18.89
C THR A 113 -49.89 -3.68 20.42
N GLU A 114 -49.40 -4.74 21.10
CA GLU A 114 -49.37 -4.82 22.56
C GLU A 114 -48.52 -3.71 23.15
N ARG A 115 -47.29 -3.50 22.65
CA ARG A 115 -46.37 -2.48 23.18
C ARG A 115 -46.88 -1.05 22.93
N ILE A 116 -47.51 -0.85 21.78
CA ILE A 116 -48.12 0.42 21.39
C ILE A 116 -49.33 0.75 22.29
N GLY A 117 -50.11 -0.26 22.68
CA GLY A 117 -51.23 -0.07 23.61
C GLY A 117 -50.80 0.28 25.03
N THR A 118 -49.66 -0.22 25.51
CA THR A 118 -49.22 -0.04 26.90
C THR A 118 -48.71 1.37 27.22
N GLU A 119 -48.19 2.13 26.24
CA GLU A 119 -47.72 3.52 26.48
C GLU A 119 -48.85 4.57 26.47
N ALA A 120 -50.04 4.25 25.94
CA ALA A 120 -51.19 5.14 25.99
C ALA A 120 -51.87 5.18 27.38
N ASP A 121 -51.70 4.13 28.19
CA ASP A 121 -52.42 3.94 29.46
C ASP A 121 -51.60 4.34 30.71
N ASP A 122 -50.29 4.63 30.58
CA ASP A 122 -49.38 4.93 31.71
C ASP A 122 -49.04 6.43 31.88
N ALA A 123 -49.84 7.32 31.27
CA ALA A 123 -49.81 8.74 31.59
C ALA A 123 -50.36 8.98 33.01
N PRO A 124 -49.62 9.61 33.95
CA PRO A 124 -50.14 9.87 35.29
C PRO A 124 -51.35 10.81 35.24
N PRO A 125 -52.37 10.62 36.11
CA PRO A 125 -53.60 11.40 36.02
C PRO A 125 -53.33 12.86 36.31
N ALA A 126 -53.82 13.73 35.43
CA ALA A 126 -53.85 15.18 35.62
C ALA A 126 -54.46 15.51 36.99
N ARG A 127 -53.63 15.99 37.92
CA ARG A 127 -54.11 16.56 39.19
C ARG A 127 -54.72 17.93 38.89
N THR A 128 -56.04 17.97 38.81
CA THR A 128 -56.83 19.19 38.95
C THR A 128 -56.65 19.75 40.36
N GLY A 129 -55.80 20.76 40.48
CA GLY A 129 -55.71 21.64 41.64
C GLY A 129 -55.77 23.08 41.14
N ALA A 130 -56.97 23.62 41.10
CA ALA A 130 -57.19 25.04 40.88
C ALA A 130 -56.62 25.81 42.08
N ASP A 131 -55.65 26.66 41.83
CA ASP A 131 -55.53 27.96 42.50
C ASP A 131 -55.20 28.98 41.41
N GLU A 132 -56.20 29.79 41.10
CA GLU A 132 -56.06 31.00 40.28
C GLU A 132 -55.09 31.95 40.99
N VAL A 133 -53.98 32.28 40.32
CA VAL A 133 -53.35 33.60 40.47
C VAL A 133 -53.14 34.18 39.08
N ASP A 134 -53.97 35.17 38.81
CA ASP A 134 -53.98 36.10 37.70
C ASP A 134 -52.61 36.78 37.52
N GLY A 135 -52.09 36.87 36.29
CA GLY A 135 -50.86 37.65 35.98
C GLY A 135 -50.11 37.26 34.71
N THR A 136 -50.56 37.77 33.56
CA THR A 136 -49.77 38.16 32.36
C THR A 136 -48.36 37.55 32.14
N GLY A 137 -48.23 36.67 31.12
CA GLY A 137 -47.00 36.54 30.31
C GLY A 137 -45.93 35.52 30.73
N ALA A 138 -46.31 34.28 31.09
CA ALA A 138 -45.32 33.20 31.22
C ALA A 138 -44.96 32.62 29.84
N PRO A 139 -43.68 32.38 29.52
CA PRO A 139 -43.27 31.71 28.29
C PRO A 139 -43.82 30.28 28.24
N ASP A 140 -44.16 29.82 27.04
CA ASP A 140 -44.48 28.41 26.79
C ASP A 140 -43.18 27.60 26.80
N LEU A 141 -42.75 27.20 27.99
CA LEU A 141 -41.51 26.42 28.20
C LEU A 141 -41.55 25.08 27.47
N ASP A 142 -42.74 24.47 27.36
CA ASP A 142 -42.95 23.24 26.62
C ASP A 142 -42.74 23.45 25.11
N ALA A 143 -43.12 24.61 24.58
CA ALA A 143 -42.80 24.99 23.21
C ALA A 143 -41.29 25.14 22.97
N ILE A 144 -40.54 25.75 23.90
CA ILE A 144 -39.07 25.88 23.80
C ILE A 144 -38.41 24.50 23.80
N VAL A 145 -38.76 23.63 24.76
CA VAL A 145 -38.22 22.26 24.84
C VAL A 145 -38.55 21.47 23.57
N GLY A 146 -39.80 21.57 23.09
CA GLY A 146 -40.25 20.91 21.87
C GLY A 146 -39.54 21.42 20.62
N ALA A 147 -39.28 22.73 20.51
CA ALA A 147 -38.57 23.34 19.40
C ALA A 147 -37.09 22.92 19.38
N VAL A 148 -36.41 22.97 20.53
CA VAL A 148 -35.03 22.49 20.67
C VAL A 148 -34.93 21.02 20.27
N ARG A 149 -35.77 20.14 20.83
CA ARG A 149 -35.79 18.71 20.47
C ARG A 149 -35.97 18.51 18.96
N ARG A 150 -36.88 19.27 18.34
CA ARG A 150 -37.15 19.17 16.90
C ARG A 150 -35.97 19.63 16.03
N ARG A 151 -35.29 20.71 16.44
CA ARG A 151 -34.19 21.32 15.67
C ARG A 151 -32.85 20.60 15.86
N LEU A 152 -32.64 19.94 17.00
CA LEU A 152 -31.40 19.22 17.27
C LEU A 152 -31.28 17.85 16.57
N VAL A 153 -32.37 17.25 16.09
CA VAL A 153 -32.37 15.91 15.44
C VAL A 153 -31.38 15.80 14.29
N ASP A 154 -31.27 16.83 13.45
CA ASP A 154 -30.47 16.79 12.22
C ASP A 154 -29.09 17.47 12.39
N VAL A 155 -28.70 17.80 13.61
CA VAL A 155 -27.46 18.53 13.88
C VAL A 155 -26.25 17.60 13.84
N THR A 156 -25.23 17.97 13.05
CA THR A 156 -24.01 17.17 12.88
C THR A 156 -22.75 17.88 13.40
N SER A 157 -22.89 19.00 14.12
CA SER A 157 -21.76 19.79 14.62
C SER A 157 -22.08 20.45 15.96
N PRO A 158 -21.13 20.50 16.92
CA PRO A 158 -21.33 21.15 18.21
C PRO A 158 -21.73 22.64 18.10
N VAL A 159 -21.16 23.36 17.14
CA VAL A 159 -21.50 24.78 16.88
C VAL A 159 -22.96 24.97 16.48
N ALA A 160 -23.54 24.00 15.77
CA ALA A 160 -24.95 24.05 15.42
C ALA A 160 -25.85 23.72 16.62
N VAL A 161 -25.40 22.87 17.56
CA VAL A 161 -26.10 22.65 18.84
C VAL A 161 -26.18 23.95 19.62
N GLU A 162 -25.06 24.64 19.81
CA GLU A 162 -25.05 25.94 20.49
C GLU A 162 -25.94 26.96 19.81
N ARG A 163 -25.88 27.08 18.49
CA ARG A 163 -26.72 28.03 17.76
C ARG A 163 -28.21 27.80 18.05
N VAL A 164 -28.66 26.54 18.00
CA VAL A 164 -30.05 26.18 18.31
C VAL A 164 -30.39 26.53 19.76
N LEU A 165 -29.56 26.13 20.72
CA LEU A 165 -29.81 26.39 22.14
C LEU A 165 -29.86 27.89 22.46
N ARG A 166 -28.93 28.67 21.89
CA ARG A 166 -28.89 30.11 22.04
C ARG A 166 -30.15 30.75 21.45
N GLU A 167 -30.45 30.49 20.18
CA GLU A 167 -31.58 31.07 19.48
C GLU A 167 -32.90 30.80 20.22
N GLU A 168 -33.19 29.53 20.54
CA GLU A 168 -34.48 29.14 21.16
C GLU A 168 -34.66 29.72 22.57
N PHE A 169 -33.59 29.83 23.37
CA PHE A 169 -33.70 30.42 24.70
C PHE A 169 -33.72 31.95 24.68
N THR A 170 -33.22 32.61 23.63
CA THR A 170 -33.23 34.09 23.52
C THR A 170 -34.28 34.64 22.56
N ASP A 171 -35.13 33.81 21.96
CA ASP A 171 -36.18 34.25 21.01
C ASP A 171 -37.32 35.04 21.71
N GLY A 172 -37.49 34.85 23.02
CA GLY A 172 -38.47 35.57 23.84
C GLY A 172 -37.84 36.36 24.99
N ASP A 173 -38.64 37.21 25.64
CA ASP A 173 -38.16 38.11 26.70
C ASP A 173 -37.88 37.39 28.05
N ARG A 174 -38.11 36.08 28.14
CA ARG A 174 -37.95 35.35 29.41
C ARG A 174 -36.51 35.26 29.87
N PHE A 175 -35.59 34.94 28.97
CA PHE A 175 -34.19 34.75 29.29
C PHE A 175 -33.38 35.86 28.62
N THR A 176 -32.56 36.53 29.42
CA THR A 176 -31.74 37.67 28.97
C THR A 176 -30.63 37.21 28.04
N PHE A 177 -30.09 36.01 28.26
CA PHE A 177 -28.96 35.49 27.49
C PHE A 177 -28.81 33.98 27.69
N ALA A 178 -28.28 33.29 26.69
CA ALA A 178 -27.90 31.89 26.79
C ALA A 178 -26.66 31.59 25.92
N TRP A 179 -25.78 30.70 26.38
CA TRP A 179 -24.61 30.27 25.61
C TRP A 179 -24.15 28.87 26.00
N VAL A 180 -23.38 28.24 25.12
CA VAL A 180 -22.76 26.93 25.36
C VAL A 180 -21.24 27.10 25.39
N GLY A 181 -20.62 26.52 26.41
CA GLY A 181 -19.17 26.50 26.57
C GLY A 181 -18.60 25.10 26.40
N GLU A 182 -17.56 24.96 25.58
CA GLU A 182 -16.71 23.77 25.55
C GLU A 182 -15.84 23.75 26.80
N TYR A 183 -15.56 22.56 27.32
CA TYR A 183 -14.49 22.42 28.32
C TYR A 183 -13.20 21.95 27.66
N ASP A 184 -12.20 22.84 27.65
CA ASP A 184 -10.84 22.49 27.25
C ASP A 184 -10.11 21.83 28.42
N ARG A 185 -9.86 20.52 28.32
CA ARG A 185 -9.15 19.74 29.34
C ARG A 185 -7.68 20.10 29.46
N GLY A 186 -7.05 20.58 28.40
CA GLY A 186 -5.63 20.92 28.36
C GLY A 186 -5.33 22.19 29.14
N GLU A 187 -6.07 23.25 28.84
CA GLU A 187 -5.93 24.56 29.50
C GLU A 187 -6.77 24.69 30.78
N ARG A 188 -7.66 23.72 31.03
CA ARG A 188 -8.61 23.70 32.17
C ARG A 188 -9.51 24.94 32.19
N GLU A 189 -10.05 25.30 31.04
CA GLU A 189 -10.95 26.45 30.91
C GLU A 189 -12.24 26.07 30.19
N VAL A 190 -13.31 26.83 30.44
CA VAL A 190 -14.54 26.78 29.65
C VAL A 190 -14.51 27.91 28.61
N VAL A 191 -14.68 27.56 27.34
CA VAL A 191 -14.58 28.46 26.19
C VAL A 191 -15.93 28.51 25.46
N PRO A 192 -16.56 29.68 25.29
CA PRO A 192 -17.77 29.80 24.46
C PRO A 192 -17.54 29.32 23.01
N TRP A 193 -18.42 28.46 22.47
CA TRP A 193 -18.28 27.88 21.11
C TRP A 193 -18.47 28.92 19.99
N LEU A 194 -19.38 29.88 20.15
CA LEU A 194 -19.64 30.94 19.18
C LEU A 194 -19.05 32.25 19.72
N THR A 195 -17.93 32.66 19.12
CA THR A 195 -17.40 34.00 19.26
C THR A 195 -18.09 34.91 18.24
N ASP A 196 -19.04 35.75 18.66
CA ASP A 196 -19.51 36.85 17.81
C ASP A 196 -18.72 38.13 18.14
N PRO A 197 -17.70 38.50 17.35
CA PRO A 197 -16.91 39.70 17.57
C PRO A 197 -17.71 41.01 17.38
N ARG A 198 -18.96 40.94 16.88
CA ARG A 198 -19.87 42.10 16.75
C ARG A 198 -20.89 42.19 17.88
N ALA A 199 -21.05 41.14 18.69
CA ALA A 199 -21.86 41.18 19.90
C ALA A 199 -21.14 42.01 20.97
N MET A 200 -21.34 43.33 20.95
CA MET A 200 -20.74 44.25 21.93
C MET A 200 -21.41 44.16 23.32
N GLU A 201 -22.47 43.36 23.44
CA GLU A 201 -23.26 43.26 24.67
C GLU A 201 -22.73 42.20 25.65
N TRP A 202 -22.21 41.08 25.15
CA TRP A 202 -21.60 40.01 25.95
C TRP A 202 -20.24 39.63 25.35
N PRO A 203 -19.14 39.65 26.11
CA PRO A 203 -17.80 39.48 25.55
C PRO A 203 -17.46 38.00 25.31
N MET A 204 -18.11 37.36 24.32
CA MET A 204 -17.96 35.93 23.97
C MET A 204 -16.54 35.47 23.58
N GLN A 205 -15.56 36.38 23.59
CA GLN A 205 -14.12 36.09 23.46
C GLN A 205 -13.46 35.70 24.80
N ARG A 206 -14.14 35.91 25.93
CA ARG A 206 -13.60 35.62 27.26
C ARG A 206 -13.72 34.13 27.58
N THR A 207 -12.62 33.54 28.03
CA THR A 207 -12.56 32.17 28.56
C THR A 207 -12.64 32.19 30.09
N PHE A 208 -13.01 31.04 30.67
CA PHE A 208 -13.26 30.92 32.11
C PHE A 208 -12.44 29.77 32.70
N GLY A 209 -11.37 30.10 33.43
CA GLY A 209 -10.55 29.11 34.13
C GLY A 209 -11.31 28.30 35.18
N ILE A 210 -10.97 27.01 35.28
CA ILE A 210 -11.57 26.01 36.17
C ILE A 210 -10.50 25.45 37.13
N GLY A 211 -10.69 25.67 38.42
CA GLY A 211 -9.84 25.18 39.52
C GLY A 211 -9.07 26.26 40.27
N ASP A 212 -9.11 27.50 39.81
CA ASP A 212 -8.49 28.66 40.47
C ASP A 212 -9.43 29.35 41.47
N GLY A 213 -10.70 28.90 41.55
CA GLY A 213 -11.71 29.44 42.46
C GLY A 213 -12.46 30.66 41.92
N ASP A 214 -12.12 31.11 40.71
CA ASP A 214 -12.72 32.28 40.04
C ASP A 214 -14.11 31.98 39.43
N ASN A 215 -14.45 30.73 39.14
CA ASN A 215 -15.75 30.34 38.55
C ASN A 215 -16.42 29.18 39.31
N PRO A 216 -16.76 29.36 40.61
CA PRO A 216 -17.25 28.29 41.47
C PRO A 216 -18.59 27.69 41.02
N LEU A 217 -19.42 28.40 40.26
CA LEU A 217 -20.66 27.83 39.72
C LEU A 217 -20.40 26.83 38.58
N LEU A 218 -19.43 27.14 37.70
CA LEU A 218 -18.99 26.21 36.65
C LEU A 218 -18.31 24.99 37.27
N GLU A 219 -17.38 25.20 38.20
CA GLU A 219 -16.68 24.11 38.91
C GLU A 219 -17.64 23.16 39.60
N ARG A 220 -18.65 23.69 40.32
CA ARG A 220 -19.66 22.86 40.97
C ARG A 220 -20.50 22.08 39.97
N THR A 221 -20.85 22.67 38.83
CA THR A 221 -21.62 21.98 37.78
C THR A 221 -20.82 20.84 37.20
N MET A 222 -19.53 21.07 36.90
CA MET A 222 -18.64 20.03 36.37
C MET A 222 -18.42 18.89 37.36
N HIS A 223 -18.29 19.20 38.66
CA HIS A 223 -18.10 18.19 39.69
C HIS A 223 -19.35 17.40 40.04
N SER A 224 -20.51 18.08 40.11
CA SER A 224 -21.77 17.43 40.48
C SER A 224 -22.45 16.75 39.29
N GLN A 225 -22.17 17.20 38.06
CA GLN A 225 -22.95 16.86 36.86
C GLN A 225 -24.45 17.08 37.05
N GLU A 226 -24.82 18.10 37.84
CA GLU A 226 -26.20 18.52 38.07
C GLU A 226 -26.36 20.01 37.77
N LEU A 227 -27.56 20.43 37.35
CA LEU A 227 -27.92 21.83 37.16
C LEU A 227 -27.64 22.66 38.42
N GLN A 228 -26.79 23.68 38.31
CA GLN A 228 -26.54 24.63 39.38
C GLN A 228 -27.20 25.98 39.08
N VAL A 229 -27.79 26.59 40.11
CA VAL A 229 -28.44 27.90 39.99
C VAL A 229 -27.90 28.85 41.05
N LEU A 230 -27.59 30.08 40.65
CA LEU A 230 -27.21 31.17 41.55
C LEU A 230 -28.21 32.32 41.44
N SER A 231 -28.76 32.72 42.58
CA SER A 231 -29.70 33.86 42.70
C SER A 231 -29.69 34.43 44.14
N PRO A 232 -29.63 35.76 44.32
CA PRO A 232 -29.48 36.78 43.27
C PRO A 232 -28.03 36.92 42.79
N VAL A 233 -27.81 37.13 41.50
CA VAL A 233 -26.45 37.30 40.90
C VAL A 233 -25.68 38.45 41.53
N ALA A 234 -26.35 39.57 41.82
CA ALA A 234 -25.73 40.74 42.44
C ALA A 234 -25.02 40.44 43.79
N SER A 235 -25.38 39.35 44.47
CA SER A 235 -24.73 38.95 45.71
C SER A 235 -23.35 38.30 45.52
N ARG A 236 -23.11 37.73 44.34
CA ARG A 236 -21.91 36.93 44.00
C ARG A 236 -21.65 36.96 42.49
N ALA A 237 -21.45 38.17 41.94
CA ALA A 237 -21.22 38.34 40.50
C ALA A 237 -19.90 37.69 40.05
N ASP A 238 -18.91 37.67 40.93
CA ASP A 238 -17.64 36.96 40.75
C ASP A 238 -17.82 35.44 40.58
N ALA A 239 -18.91 34.86 41.07
CA ALA A 239 -19.12 33.42 41.08
C ALA A 239 -19.64 32.84 39.75
N VAL A 240 -20.04 33.69 38.80
CA VAL A 240 -20.70 33.29 37.55
C VAL A 240 -20.01 33.86 36.32
N PRO A 241 -20.01 33.14 35.19
CA PRO A 241 -19.47 33.66 33.94
C PRO A 241 -20.17 34.96 33.56
N PHE A 242 -19.42 35.94 33.07
CA PHE A 242 -19.92 37.26 32.67
C PHE A 242 -20.71 38.01 33.78
N GLY A 243 -20.43 37.75 35.06
CA GLY A 243 -21.23 38.30 36.17
C GLY A 243 -21.36 39.83 36.19
N ASP A 244 -20.29 40.57 35.87
CA ASP A 244 -20.37 42.04 35.78
C ASP A 244 -21.43 42.49 34.75
N HIS A 245 -21.49 41.81 33.60
CA HIS A 245 -22.44 42.12 32.52
C HIS A 245 -23.87 41.68 32.86
N ALA A 246 -23.99 40.63 33.69
CA ALA A 246 -25.27 40.17 34.22
C ALA A 246 -25.86 41.20 35.21
N VAL A 247 -25.03 41.77 36.09
CA VAL A 247 -25.46 42.83 37.02
C VAL A 247 -25.86 44.10 36.28
N ASP A 248 -25.08 44.52 35.28
CA ASP A 248 -25.39 45.70 34.46
C ASP A 248 -26.69 45.57 33.64
N ARG A 249 -27.23 44.36 33.51
CA ARG A 249 -28.44 44.02 32.75
C ARG A 249 -29.60 43.54 33.62
N ASP A 250 -29.53 43.80 34.92
CA ASP A 250 -30.57 43.44 35.89
C ASP A 250 -30.90 41.93 35.89
N VAL A 251 -29.91 41.06 35.61
CA VAL A 251 -30.08 39.61 35.71
C VAL A 251 -30.14 39.20 37.18
N GLU A 252 -31.28 38.66 37.63
CA GLU A 252 -31.41 38.14 38.99
C GLU A 252 -30.84 36.72 39.12
N SER A 253 -30.92 35.87 38.09
CA SER A 253 -30.56 34.45 38.21
C SER A 253 -29.74 33.91 37.05
N VAL A 254 -28.78 33.04 37.35
CA VAL A 254 -28.00 32.29 36.36
C VAL A 254 -28.09 30.79 36.66
N ALA A 255 -28.40 30.01 35.62
CA ALA A 255 -28.37 28.55 35.64
C ALA A 255 -27.22 28.03 34.77
N VAL A 256 -26.52 27.01 35.25
CA VAL A 256 -25.47 26.29 34.53
C VAL A 256 -25.86 24.81 34.52
N ALA A 257 -26.18 24.29 33.35
CA ALA A 257 -26.46 22.87 33.13
C ALA A 257 -25.23 22.18 32.53
N PRO A 258 -24.88 20.97 32.98
CA PRO A 258 -23.82 20.20 32.36
C PRO A 258 -24.28 19.65 31.00
N LEU A 259 -23.37 19.65 30.03
CA LEU A 259 -23.51 18.89 28.78
C LEU A 259 -22.57 17.69 28.88
N SER A 260 -23.09 16.54 29.30
CA SER A 260 -22.28 15.36 29.57
C SER A 260 -23.08 14.08 29.37
N SER A 261 -22.40 13.01 28.97
CA SER A 261 -22.91 11.64 29.07
C SER A 261 -22.27 10.93 30.27
N ALA A 262 -22.61 9.64 30.45
CA ALA A 262 -22.08 8.83 31.55
C ALA A 262 -20.55 8.73 31.56
N ASP A 263 -19.92 8.79 30.37
CA ASP A 263 -18.48 8.57 30.20
C ASP A 263 -17.70 9.84 29.86
N GLU A 264 -18.38 10.93 29.48
CA GLU A 264 -17.72 12.11 28.93
C GLU A 264 -18.43 13.43 29.25
N PHE A 265 -17.66 14.45 29.62
CA PHE A 265 -18.12 15.84 29.76
C PHE A 265 -17.75 16.64 28.51
N TYR A 266 -18.78 17.17 27.83
CA TYR A 266 -18.65 17.94 26.59
C TYR A 266 -18.59 19.45 26.82
N GLY A 267 -19.26 19.94 27.87
CA GLY A 267 -19.33 21.38 28.12
C GLY A 267 -20.42 21.78 29.10
N VAL A 268 -20.81 23.04 29.07
CA VAL A 268 -21.89 23.61 29.88
C VAL A 268 -22.87 24.39 29.02
N PHE A 269 -24.14 24.38 29.39
CA PHE A 269 -25.16 25.27 28.89
C PHE A 269 -25.54 26.28 29.98
N VAL A 270 -25.33 27.57 29.71
CA VAL A 270 -25.53 28.65 30.68
C VAL A 270 -26.68 29.55 30.25
N VAL A 271 -27.61 29.81 31.16
CA VAL A 271 -28.81 30.62 30.91
C VAL A 271 -28.93 31.72 31.97
N TYR A 272 -29.18 32.95 31.53
CA TYR A 272 -29.33 34.16 32.34
C TYR A 272 -30.79 34.61 32.31
N ALA A 273 -31.36 34.90 33.48
CA ALA A 273 -32.75 35.28 33.63
C ALA A 273 -32.90 36.58 34.45
N PRO A 274 -33.80 37.50 34.05
CA PRO A 274 -34.04 38.75 34.75
C PRO A 274 -34.63 38.54 36.15
N ASP A 275 -35.38 37.45 36.36
CA ASP A 275 -36.01 37.08 37.62
C ASP A 275 -35.57 35.69 38.12
N ARG A 276 -35.87 35.39 39.39
CA ARG A 276 -35.76 34.05 40.00
C ARG A 276 -36.34 32.93 39.14
N LEU A 277 -35.48 31.95 38.82
CA LEU A 277 -35.88 30.73 38.12
C LEU A 277 -36.78 29.84 38.99
N SER A 278 -37.97 29.51 38.46
CA SER A 278 -38.94 28.57 39.03
C SER A 278 -38.46 27.11 38.89
N GLY A 279 -39.18 26.16 39.52
CA GLY A 279 -38.89 24.74 39.37
C GLY A 279 -39.03 24.26 37.92
N HIS A 280 -40.16 24.58 37.29
CA HIS A 280 -40.45 24.20 35.90
C HIS A 280 -39.40 24.72 34.90
N GLU A 281 -38.87 25.92 35.11
CA GLU A 281 -37.81 26.47 34.25
C GLU A 281 -36.48 25.75 34.41
N ARG A 282 -36.16 25.32 35.63
CA ARG A 282 -34.97 24.51 35.89
C ARG A 282 -35.10 23.14 35.22
N ASP A 283 -36.28 22.53 35.31
CA ASP A 283 -36.56 21.25 34.67
C ASP A 283 -36.49 21.35 33.15
N ALA A 284 -37.00 22.44 32.56
CA ALA A 284 -36.89 22.70 31.13
C ALA A 284 -35.43 22.88 30.66
N ILE A 285 -34.63 23.69 31.38
CA ILE A 285 -33.20 23.87 31.09
C ILE A 285 -32.44 22.55 31.19
N ALA A 286 -32.70 21.76 32.24
CA ALA A 286 -32.08 20.46 32.43
C ALA A 286 -32.48 19.48 31.31
N SER A 287 -33.76 19.43 30.92
CA SER A 287 -34.23 18.54 29.84
C SER A 287 -33.64 18.90 28.47
N VAL A 288 -33.45 20.19 28.21
CA VAL A 288 -32.77 20.67 27.00
C VAL A 288 -31.29 20.32 27.02
N ALA A 289 -30.61 20.52 28.15
CA ALA A 289 -29.20 20.16 28.30
C ALA A 289 -28.97 18.64 28.11
N ASP A 290 -29.88 17.82 28.62
CA ASP A 290 -29.88 16.36 28.41
C ASP A 290 -30.04 15.98 26.93
N THR A 291 -31.02 16.59 26.25
CA THR A 291 -31.21 16.40 24.80
C THR A 291 -29.96 16.80 24.00
N ALA A 292 -29.36 17.95 24.33
CA ALA A 292 -28.14 18.42 23.69
C ALA A 292 -26.94 17.51 23.98
N SER A 293 -26.85 16.94 25.20
CA SER A 293 -25.80 15.99 25.59
C SER A 293 -25.84 14.74 24.71
N HIS A 294 -27.02 14.14 24.49
CA HIS A 294 -27.16 12.97 23.61
C HIS A 294 -26.77 13.25 22.15
N VAL A 295 -27.06 14.45 21.65
CA VAL A 295 -26.68 14.87 20.29
C VAL A 295 -25.18 15.07 20.18
N LEU A 296 -24.56 15.71 21.17
CA LEU A 296 -23.11 15.90 21.22
C LEU A 296 -22.35 14.56 21.33
N GLU A 297 -22.85 13.63 22.12
CA GLU A 297 -22.33 12.26 22.22
C GLU A 297 -22.39 11.55 20.86
N SER A 298 -23.53 11.61 20.18
CA SER A 298 -23.70 11.02 18.85
C SER A 298 -22.73 11.61 17.82
N ILE A 299 -22.52 12.94 17.84
CA ILE A 299 -21.56 13.62 16.97
C ILE A 299 -20.12 13.17 17.29
N ALA A 300 -19.76 13.07 18.57
CA ALA A 300 -18.42 12.65 19.00
C ALA A 300 -18.10 11.21 18.57
N ILE A 301 -19.04 10.28 18.79
CA ILE A 301 -18.90 8.87 18.38
C ILE A 301 -18.71 8.77 16.86
N ARG A 302 -19.57 9.44 16.08
CA ARG A 302 -19.47 9.45 14.62
C ARG A 302 -18.15 10.04 14.14
N GLY A 303 -17.71 11.15 14.72
CA GLY A 303 -16.42 11.77 14.40
C GLY A 303 -15.24 10.83 14.65
N ARG A 304 -15.25 10.08 15.77
CA ARG A 304 -14.21 9.08 16.07
C ARG A 304 -14.22 7.92 15.08
N LEU A 305 -15.39 7.40 14.69
CA LEU A 305 -15.53 6.34 13.69
C LEU A 305 -15.02 6.80 12.32
N ASP A 306 -15.45 7.97 11.84
CA ASP A 306 -14.98 8.54 10.58
C ASP A 306 -13.46 8.75 10.58
N GLN A 307 -12.89 9.19 11.72
CA GLN A 307 -11.45 9.36 11.87
C GLN A 307 -10.71 8.02 11.85
N GLN A 308 -11.24 6.98 12.51
CA GLN A 308 -10.68 5.63 12.48
C GLN A 308 -10.70 5.06 11.06
N GLU A 309 -11.82 5.18 10.35
CA GLU A 309 -11.97 4.71 8.97
C GLU A 309 -10.99 5.41 8.03
N ARG A 310 -10.88 6.74 8.10
CA ARG A 310 -9.89 7.51 7.32
C ARG A 310 -8.45 7.10 7.63
N THR A 311 -8.17 6.80 8.89
CA THR A 311 -6.83 6.37 9.32
C THR A 311 -6.51 4.99 8.76
N LEU A 312 -7.45 4.03 8.84
CA LEU A 312 -7.30 2.70 8.27
C LEU A 312 -7.11 2.75 6.76
N HIS A 313 -7.95 3.51 6.04
CA HIS A 313 -7.82 3.66 4.59
C HIS A 313 -6.50 4.31 4.17
N ARG A 314 -5.96 5.24 4.99
CA ARG A 314 -4.63 5.81 4.76
C ARG A 314 -3.53 4.75 4.92
N TYR A 315 -3.60 3.89 5.95
CA TYR A 315 -2.62 2.81 6.13
C TYR A 315 -2.70 1.76 5.02
N GLU A 316 -3.91 1.37 4.64
CA GLU A 316 -4.17 0.46 3.52
C GLU A 316 -3.49 0.98 2.25
N ARG A 317 -3.72 2.24 1.86
CA ARG A 317 -3.06 2.83 0.68
C ARG A 317 -1.53 2.84 0.77
N LEU A 318 -0.95 3.07 1.95
CA LEU A 318 0.50 3.04 2.12
C LEU A 318 1.07 1.63 1.89
N VAL A 319 0.35 0.60 2.32
CA VAL A 319 0.72 -0.81 2.13
C VAL A 319 0.53 -1.24 0.67
N GLU A 320 -0.55 -0.81 0.02
CA GLU A 320 -0.84 -1.16 -1.37
C GLU A 320 0.08 -0.45 -2.37
N THR A 321 0.59 0.74 -2.05
CA THR A 321 1.52 1.49 -2.93
C THR A 321 2.99 1.18 -2.68
N ALA A 322 3.31 0.34 -1.69
CA ALA A 322 4.67 -0.14 -1.50
C ALA A 322 5.08 -1.01 -2.69
N GLY A 323 6.27 -0.76 -3.26
CA GLY A 323 6.79 -1.59 -4.36
C GLY A 323 7.29 -2.97 -3.92
N ASP A 324 7.49 -3.17 -2.62
CA ASP A 324 7.82 -4.48 -2.05
C ASP A 324 6.52 -5.27 -1.78
N GLY A 325 6.55 -6.58 -2.04
CA GLY A 325 5.44 -7.47 -1.68
C GLY A 325 5.31 -7.54 -0.16
N MET A 326 4.09 -7.47 0.38
CA MET A 326 3.83 -7.55 1.81
C MET A 326 2.77 -8.60 2.08
N TYR A 327 2.96 -9.34 3.17
CA TYR A 327 1.98 -10.30 3.62
C TYR A 327 1.94 -10.43 5.14
N VAL A 328 0.81 -10.94 5.62
CA VAL A 328 0.64 -11.43 6.99
C VAL A 328 0.19 -12.87 6.90
N VAL A 329 0.84 -13.74 7.68
CA VAL A 329 0.42 -15.13 7.86
C VAL A 329 0.01 -15.38 9.29
N ASP A 330 -0.89 -16.34 9.49
CA ASP A 330 -1.26 -16.84 10.81
C ASP A 330 -0.14 -17.67 11.48
N ASP A 331 -0.44 -18.24 12.65
CA ASP A 331 0.48 -19.07 13.42
C ASP A 331 0.83 -20.42 12.75
N THR A 332 0.08 -20.80 11.71
CA THR A 332 0.29 -22.01 10.92
C THR A 332 0.93 -21.74 9.55
N GLY A 333 1.10 -20.47 9.16
CA GLY A 333 1.73 -20.06 7.91
C GLY A 333 0.76 -19.89 6.74
N HIS A 334 -0.53 -19.67 6.98
CA HIS A 334 -1.50 -19.34 5.93
C HIS A 334 -1.68 -17.84 5.78
N PHE A 335 -1.76 -17.34 4.54
CA PHE A 335 -1.89 -15.91 4.27
C PHE A 335 -3.23 -15.36 4.79
N MET A 336 -3.18 -14.40 5.70
CA MET A 336 -4.35 -13.63 6.15
C MET A 336 -4.49 -12.30 5.39
N THR A 337 -3.38 -11.75 4.91
CA THR A 337 -3.35 -10.48 4.20
C THR A 337 -2.18 -10.48 3.22
N VAL A 338 -2.38 -9.88 2.06
CA VAL A 338 -1.36 -9.64 1.03
C VAL A 338 -1.57 -8.23 0.47
N ASN A 339 -0.54 -7.59 -0.07
CA ASN A 339 -0.71 -6.35 -0.85
C ASN A 339 -0.68 -6.64 -2.36
N ASP A 340 -1.02 -5.62 -3.15
CA ASP A 340 -1.05 -5.68 -4.61
C ASP A 340 0.31 -5.99 -5.21
N ALA A 341 1.41 -5.48 -4.63
CA ALA A 341 2.76 -5.78 -5.10
C ALA A 341 3.09 -7.28 -5.00
N LEU A 342 2.65 -7.98 -3.95
CA LEU A 342 2.85 -9.43 -3.85
C LEU A 342 1.97 -10.21 -4.85
N VAL A 343 0.75 -9.74 -5.10
CA VAL A 343 -0.16 -10.29 -6.12
C VAL A 343 0.47 -10.16 -7.51
N GLU A 344 0.99 -8.98 -7.84
CA GLU A 344 1.69 -8.73 -9.11
C GLU A 344 2.97 -9.58 -9.26
N MET A 345 3.78 -9.64 -8.20
CA MET A 345 5.04 -10.39 -8.20
C MET A 345 4.83 -11.90 -8.38
N THR A 346 3.82 -12.46 -7.72
CA THR A 346 3.56 -13.91 -7.73
C THR A 346 2.67 -14.34 -8.91
N GLY A 347 1.84 -13.43 -9.45
CA GLY A 347 0.86 -13.71 -10.49
C GLY A 347 -0.38 -14.50 -10.01
N TYR A 348 -0.51 -14.72 -8.70
CA TYR A 348 -1.75 -15.23 -8.10
C TYR A 348 -2.71 -14.08 -7.82
N SER A 349 -4.01 -14.31 -7.92
CA SER A 349 -4.99 -13.33 -7.44
C SER A 349 -4.95 -13.28 -5.90
N ARG A 350 -5.40 -12.15 -5.33
CA ARG A 350 -5.53 -11.99 -3.89
C ARG A 350 -6.33 -13.12 -3.27
N GLU A 351 -7.47 -13.50 -3.87
CA GLU A 351 -8.32 -14.60 -3.41
C GLU A 351 -7.65 -15.97 -3.53
N GLY A 352 -6.68 -16.13 -4.45
CA GLY A 352 -5.91 -17.35 -4.60
C GLY A 352 -4.73 -17.46 -3.63
N LEU A 353 -4.33 -16.36 -2.99
CA LEU A 353 -3.31 -16.35 -1.94
C LEU A 353 -3.95 -16.44 -0.55
N LEU A 354 -5.03 -15.70 -0.30
CA LEU A 354 -5.67 -15.64 1.01
C LEU A 354 -6.17 -17.02 1.46
N GLY A 355 -5.75 -17.44 2.65
CA GLY A 355 -6.05 -18.73 3.24
C GLY A 355 -5.14 -19.87 2.76
N GLU A 356 -4.35 -19.68 1.72
CA GLU A 356 -3.37 -20.68 1.27
C GLU A 356 -2.09 -20.60 2.10
N HIS A 357 -1.40 -21.75 2.20
CA HIS A 357 -0.13 -21.85 2.92
C HIS A 357 1.01 -21.24 2.10
N VAL A 358 1.99 -20.61 2.76
CA VAL A 358 3.17 -19.97 2.13
C VAL A 358 3.95 -20.85 1.15
N SER A 359 3.80 -22.16 1.25
CA SER A 359 4.40 -23.13 0.31
C SER A 359 3.87 -23.05 -1.13
N ILE A 360 2.85 -22.24 -1.39
CA ILE A 360 2.37 -21.95 -2.76
C ILE A 360 3.35 -21.04 -3.54
N VAL A 361 4.16 -20.26 -2.83
CA VAL A 361 5.12 -19.29 -3.43
C VAL A 361 6.55 -19.47 -2.94
N PHE A 362 6.79 -20.33 -1.95
CA PHE A 362 8.13 -20.66 -1.46
C PHE A 362 8.30 -22.17 -1.42
N ASP A 363 9.50 -22.65 -1.73
CA ASP A 363 9.81 -24.07 -1.65
C ASP A 363 9.86 -24.56 -0.19
N ARG A 364 10.03 -25.87 -0.03
CA ARG A 364 10.05 -26.50 1.30
C ARG A 364 11.22 -26.03 2.17
N ASP A 365 12.39 -25.81 1.58
CA ASP A 365 13.61 -25.47 2.30
C ASP A 365 13.53 -24.01 2.80
N ASP A 366 13.02 -23.10 1.96
CA ASP A 366 12.75 -21.71 2.29
C ASP A 366 11.68 -21.58 3.38
N VAL A 367 10.61 -22.39 3.32
CA VAL A 367 9.57 -22.43 4.37
C VAL A 367 10.16 -22.87 5.73
N GLU A 368 11.02 -23.89 5.75
CA GLU A 368 11.64 -24.34 7.00
C GLU A 368 12.65 -23.32 7.55
N ALA A 369 13.39 -22.64 6.67
CA ALA A 369 14.28 -21.55 7.06
C ALA A 369 13.50 -20.36 7.65
N GLY A 370 12.35 -20.00 7.06
CA GLY A 370 11.42 -19.01 7.59
C GLY A 370 10.90 -19.38 8.98
N LYS A 371 10.47 -20.63 9.19
CA LYS A 371 10.06 -21.12 10.53
C LYS A 371 11.19 -21.02 11.56
N ALA A 372 12.42 -21.32 11.17
CA ALA A 372 13.58 -21.18 12.06
C ALA A 372 13.84 -19.71 12.44
N ILE A 373 13.60 -18.77 11.52
CA ILE A 373 13.67 -17.33 11.80
C ILE A 373 12.57 -16.92 12.78
N VAL A 374 11.33 -17.31 12.55
CA VAL A 374 10.20 -16.98 13.44
C VAL A 374 10.48 -17.46 14.87
N ARG A 375 10.95 -18.72 15.04
CA ARG A 375 11.34 -19.25 16.36
C ARG A 375 12.42 -18.41 17.04
N ARG A 376 13.42 -17.95 16.29
CA ARG A 376 14.51 -17.11 16.82
C ARG A 376 14.02 -15.72 17.24
N LEU A 377 13.10 -15.13 16.50
CA LEU A 377 12.51 -13.83 16.82
C LEU A 377 11.64 -13.92 18.08
N LEU A 378 10.89 -15.02 18.25
CA LEU A 378 10.13 -15.32 19.48
C LEU A 378 11.02 -15.44 20.73
N ASP A 379 12.27 -15.88 20.57
CA ASP A 379 13.25 -15.93 21.67
C ASP A 379 13.78 -14.54 22.10
N GLY A 380 13.32 -13.45 21.47
CA GLY A 380 13.47 -12.07 21.95
C GLY A 380 14.85 -11.43 21.72
N ARG A 381 15.70 -11.99 20.85
CA ARG A 381 17.04 -11.43 20.56
C ARG A 381 17.05 -10.35 19.49
N GLU A 382 16.07 -10.38 18.59
CA GLU A 382 15.94 -9.47 17.45
C GLU A 382 14.45 -9.22 17.18
N SER A 383 14.10 -8.02 16.73
CA SER A 383 12.70 -7.67 16.39
C SER A 383 12.32 -8.06 14.96
N THR A 384 13.30 -8.17 14.06
CA THR A 384 13.12 -8.57 12.66
C THR A 384 14.36 -9.28 12.14
N ALA A 385 14.21 -10.18 11.18
CA ALA A 385 15.34 -10.83 10.49
C ALA A 385 15.05 -10.95 8.99
N ALA A 386 16.11 -11.00 8.17
CA ALA A 386 16.00 -11.15 6.72
C ALA A 386 16.57 -12.49 6.25
N ILE A 387 16.03 -12.99 5.14
CA ILE A 387 16.47 -14.21 4.46
C ILE A 387 16.36 -14.04 2.95
N GLU A 388 17.34 -14.55 2.20
CA GLU A 388 17.21 -14.66 0.75
C GLU A 388 16.52 -15.97 0.39
N VAL A 389 15.51 -15.89 -0.46
CA VAL A 389 14.64 -17.01 -0.88
C VAL A 389 14.37 -16.94 -2.39
N ALA A 390 13.90 -18.03 -2.97
CA ALA A 390 13.40 -18.05 -4.33
C ALA A 390 11.87 -18.04 -4.30
N LEU A 391 11.26 -16.92 -4.73
CA LEU A 391 9.82 -16.81 -4.86
C LEU A 391 9.37 -17.49 -6.15
N GLU A 392 8.48 -18.48 -6.06
CA GLU A 392 7.89 -19.18 -7.19
C GLU A 392 6.61 -18.47 -7.66
N THR A 393 6.56 -18.10 -8.94
CA THR A 393 5.37 -17.49 -9.54
C THR A 393 4.39 -18.56 -10.01
N LYS A 394 3.13 -18.17 -10.24
CA LYS A 394 2.11 -19.04 -10.85
C LYS A 394 2.51 -19.58 -12.23
N ALA A 395 3.38 -18.87 -12.95
CA ALA A 395 3.89 -19.29 -14.26
C ALA A 395 5.03 -20.32 -14.16
N GLY A 396 5.52 -20.62 -12.95
CA GLY A 396 6.62 -21.55 -12.70
C GLY A 396 8.02 -20.93 -12.84
N SER A 397 8.12 -19.61 -12.99
CA SER A 397 9.41 -18.90 -12.92
C SER A 397 9.77 -18.60 -11.46
N THR A 398 11.07 -18.43 -11.18
CA THR A 398 11.57 -18.05 -9.87
C THR A 398 12.13 -16.64 -9.86
N ILE A 399 11.83 -15.89 -8.81
CA ILE A 399 12.34 -14.53 -8.57
C ILE A 399 13.21 -14.57 -7.32
N PRO A 400 14.49 -14.17 -7.39
CA PRO A 400 15.31 -14.07 -6.20
C PRO A 400 14.82 -12.90 -5.34
N CYS A 401 14.41 -13.21 -4.11
CA CYS A 401 13.85 -12.23 -3.18
C CYS A 401 14.63 -12.19 -1.87
N GLU A 402 14.63 -11.03 -1.22
CA GLU A 402 14.96 -10.89 0.19
C GLU A 402 13.66 -10.71 0.97
N VAL A 403 13.40 -11.60 1.94
CA VAL A 403 12.21 -11.54 2.79
C VAL A 403 12.61 -11.10 4.19
N LYS A 404 12.08 -9.97 4.63
CA LYS A 404 12.21 -9.47 6.00
C LYS A 404 10.98 -9.88 6.81
N VAL A 405 11.21 -10.63 7.89
CA VAL A 405 10.17 -11.20 8.74
C VAL A 405 10.12 -10.49 10.09
N ALA A 406 8.91 -10.20 10.57
CA ALA A 406 8.60 -9.71 11.90
C ALA A 406 7.51 -10.59 12.53
N VAL A 407 7.53 -10.78 13.85
CA VAL A 407 6.55 -11.59 14.58
C VAL A 407 5.37 -10.73 15.03
N LEU A 408 4.15 -11.26 14.94
CA LEU A 408 2.96 -10.70 15.55
C LEU A 408 2.63 -11.45 16.84
N GLU A 409 2.66 -10.74 17.96
CA GLU A 409 2.29 -11.27 19.27
C GLU A 409 1.19 -10.42 19.91
N ARG A 410 0.34 -11.06 20.70
CA ARG A 410 -0.62 -10.39 21.58
C ARG A 410 -0.65 -11.10 22.91
N ASP A 411 -0.46 -10.34 23.99
CA ASP A 411 -0.47 -10.85 25.37
C ASP A 411 0.48 -12.07 25.58
N GLY A 412 1.63 -12.06 24.89
CA GLY A 412 2.63 -13.14 24.94
C GLY A 412 2.28 -14.41 24.15
N SER A 413 1.21 -14.38 23.35
CA SER A 413 0.83 -15.45 22.43
C SER A 413 1.20 -15.08 20.99
N PHE A 414 1.83 -16.02 20.28
CA PHE A 414 2.14 -15.90 18.87
C PHE A 414 0.86 -15.96 18.03
N LEU A 415 0.61 -14.91 17.24
CA LEU A 415 -0.54 -14.84 16.33
C LEU A 415 -0.17 -15.11 14.88
N GLY A 416 1.12 -15.02 14.54
CA GLY A 416 1.59 -15.14 13.16
C GLY A 416 2.79 -14.24 12.87
N SER A 417 3.07 -14.02 11.59
CA SER A 417 4.22 -13.19 11.17
C SER A 417 3.89 -12.30 9.98
N VAL A 418 4.59 -11.16 9.91
CA VAL A 418 4.57 -10.25 8.77
C VAL A 418 5.83 -10.48 7.95
N GLY A 419 5.67 -10.60 6.63
CA GLY A 419 6.78 -10.65 5.69
C GLY A 419 6.74 -9.47 4.72
N VAL A 420 7.91 -8.90 4.45
CA VAL A 420 8.15 -7.95 3.36
C VAL A 420 9.10 -8.60 2.38
N VAL A 421 8.66 -8.80 1.15
CA VAL A 421 9.33 -9.48 0.04
C VAL A 421 9.85 -8.44 -0.93
N ARG A 422 11.18 -8.31 -1.02
CA ARG A 422 11.83 -7.42 -1.97
C ARG A 422 12.46 -8.23 -3.10
N ASP A 423 12.14 -7.87 -4.34
CA ASP A 423 12.83 -8.40 -5.51
C ASP A 423 14.28 -7.86 -5.53
N VAL A 424 15.26 -8.78 -5.59
CA VAL A 424 16.69 -8.44 -5.63
C VAL A 424 17.35 -8.84 -6.96
N THR A 425 16.57 -9.05 -8.01
CA THR A 425 17.03 -9.47 -9.34
C THR A 425 18.07 -8.52 -9.91
N GLU A 426 17.80 -7.22 -9.94
CA GLU A 426 18.74 -6.22 -10.47
C GLU A 426 20.02 -6.13 -9.65
N ARG A 427 19.89 -6.23 -8.32
CA ARG A 427 21.03 -6.27 -7.39
C ARG A 427 21.92 -7.47 -7.69
N LYS A 428 21.36 -8.68 -7.77
CA LYS A 428 22.11 -9.91 -8.07
C LYS A 428 22.74 -9.89 -9.46
N ARG A 429 22.05 -9.34 -10.47
CA ARG A 429 22.63 -9.16 -11.82
C ARG A 429 23.85 -8.23 -11.79
N SER A 430 23.74 -7.12 -11.07
CA SER A 430 24.84 -6.15 -10.93
C SER A 430 26.03 -6.73 -10.16
N GLU A 431 25.77 -7.42 -9.04
CA GLU A 431 26.79 -8.10 -8.24
C GLU A 431 27.51 -9.18 -9.06
N ARG A 432 26.76 -9.98 -9.83
CA ARG A 432 27.32 -11.01 -10.72
C ARG A 432 28.21 -10.38 -11.79
N LYS A 433 27.74 -9.35 -12.49
CA LYS A 433 28.53 -8.65 -13.51
C LYS A 433 29.82 -8.07 -12.93
N LEU A 434 29.75 -7.44 -11.76
CA LEU A 434 30.92 -6.90 -11.09
C LEU A 434 31.91 -8.00 -10.67
N ARG A 435 31.40 -9.13 -10.20
CA ARG A 435 32.22 -10.29 -9.83
C ARG A 435 32.93 -10.87 -11.06
N GLU A 436 32.22 -11.09 -12.15
CA GLU A 436 32.79 -11.57 -13.42
C GLU A 436 33.86 -10.60 -13.95
N GLN A 437 33.65 -9.29 -13.84
CA GLN A 437 34.66 -8.28 -14.19
C GLN A 437 35.91 -8.34 -13.29
N ASN A 438 35.72 -8.50 -11.96
CA ASN A 438 36.86 -8.63 -11.03
C ASN A 438 37.65 -9.92 -11.26
N GLU A 439 36.96 -11.05 -11.43
CA GLU A 439 37.61 -12.34 -11.71
C GLU A 439 38.41 -12.27 -13.02
N ARG A 440 37.89 -11.56 -14.03
CA ARG A 440 38.61 -11.28 -15.28
C ARG A 440 39.83 -10.38 -15.08
N LEU A 441 39.72 -9.31 -14.28
CA LEU A 441 40.84 -8.42 -13.97
C LEU A 441 41.94 -9.14 -13.19
N ASP A 442 41.57 -10.01 -12.24
CA ASP A 442 42.52 -10.81 -11.46
C ASP A 442 43.25 -11.83 -12.33
N ALA A 443 42.54 -12.51 -13.24
CA ALA A 443 43.15 -13.41 -14.22
C ALA A 443 44.16 -12.66 -15.11
N PHE A 444 43.76 -11.50 -15.63
CA PHE A 444 44.61 -10.63 -16.44
C PHE A 444 45.88 -10.19 -15.68
N ALA A 445 45.74 -9.65 -14.47
CA ALA A 445 46.87 -9.19 -13.67
C ALA A 445 47.88 -10.32 -13.37
N ARG A 446 47.38 -11.55 -13.19
CA ARG A 446 48.20 -12.73 -12.89
C ARG A 446 49.03 -13.18 -14.10
N ILE A 447 48.42 -13.19 -15.29
CA ILE A 447 49.08 -13.55 -16.57
C ILE A 447 50.21 -12.55 -16.86
N VAL A 448 49.88 -11.26 -16.94
CA VAL A 448 50.86 -10.20 -17.24
C VAL A 448 52.04 -10.21 -16.27
N SER A 449 51.78 -10.41 -14.98
CA SER A 449 52.83 -10.41 -13.96
C SER A 449 53.77 -11.61 -14.07
N HIS A 450 53.25 -12.79 -14.39
CA HIS A 450 54.08 -13.99 -14.57
C HIS A 450 54.91 -13.88 -15.85
N ASP A 451 54.27 -13.45 -16.93
CA ASP A 451 54.83 -13.54 -18.27
C ASP A 451 55.80 -12.42 -18.60
N LEU A 452 55.68 -11.24 -17.95
CA LEU A 452 56.73 -10.21 -18.01
C LEU A 452 57.92 -10.55 -17.11
N ARG A 453 57.72 -11.25 -15.99
CA ARG A 453 58.81 -11.59 -15.06
C ARG A 453 59.79 -12.58 -15.64
N ASN A 454 59.33 -13.54 -16.43
CA ASN A 454 60.18 -14.58 -17.01
C ASN A 454 61.25 -14.01 -17.97
N PRO A 455 60.90 -13.28 -19.05
CA PRO A 455 61.89 -12.67 -19.93
C PRO A 455 62.72 -11.60 -19.23
N LEU A 456 62.14 -10.86 -18.28
CA LEU A 456 62.91 -9.93 -17.46
C LEU A 456 64.01 -10.66 -16.67
N GLY A 457 63.67 -11.79 -16.05
CA GLY A 457 64.63 -12.62 -15.30
C GLY A 457 65.71 -13.23 -16.20
N VAL A 458 65.34 -13.70 -17.38
CA VAL A 458 66.30 -14.23 -18.39
C VAL A 458 67.24 -13.13 -18.86
N SER A 459 66.70 -11.95 -19.20
CA SER A 459 67.48 -10.78 -19.63
C SER A 459 68.45 -10.33 -18.53
N GLN A 460 68.00 -10.32 -17.27
CA GLN A 460 68.85 -10.02 -16.12
C GLN A 460 69.99 -11.04 -15.97
N GLY A 461 69.70 -12.34 -16.11
CA GLY A 461 70.72 -13.38 -16.04
C GLY A 461 71.78 -13.28 -17.15
N TYR A 462 71.38 -12.93 -18.38
CA TYR A 462 72.31 -12.70 -19.48
C TYR A 462 73.10 -11.40 -19.32
N LEU A 463 72.53 -10.36 -18.72
CA LEU A 463 73.26 -9.15 -18.33
C LEU A 463 74.34 -9.47 -17.28
N ASP A 464 74.02 -10.28 -16.27
CA ASP A 464 75.01 -10.73 -15.27
C ASP A 464 76.17 -11.49 -15.93
N LEU A 465 75.86 -12.40 -16.88
CA LEU A 465 76.88 -13.12 -17.65
C LEU A 465 77.71 -12.19 -18.55
N LEU A 466 77.10 -11.17 -19.15
CA LEU A 466 77.81 -10.15 -19.91
C LEU A 466 78.78 -9.36 -19.01
N GLU A 467 78.38 -9.01 -17.79
CA GLU A 467 79.24 -8.32 -16.83
C GLU A 467 80.41 -9.20 -16.35
N GLU A 468 80.18 -10.49 -16.11
CA GLU A 468 81.23 -11.44 -15.67
C GLU A 468 82.21 -11.81 -16.79
N THR A 469 81.72 -12.02 -18.01
CA THR A 469 82.51 -12.58 -19.12
C THR A 469 83.01 -11.54 -20.11
N GLY A 470 82.31 -10.40 -20.22
CA GLY A 470 82.53 -9.39 -21.26
C GLY A 470 82.12 -9.84 -22.67
N SER A 471 81.42 -10.97 -22.81
CA SER A 471 81.06 -11.54 -24.12
C SER A 471 79.80 -10.90 -24.69
N LEU A 472 79.95 -10.24 -25.85
CA LEU A 472 78.83 -9.59 -26.53
C LEU A 472 77.78 -10.57 -27.09
N GLU A 473 78.07 -11.88 -27.10
CA GLU A 473 77.11 -12.91 -27.53
C GLU A 473 75.85 -12.97 -26.63
N HIS A 474 75.94 -12.47 -25.40
CA HIS A 474 74.80 -12.38 -24.49
C HIS A 474 73.88 -11.20 -24.76
N VAL A 475 74.33 -10.19 -25.53
CA VAL A 475 73.55 -8.98 -25.84
C VAL A 475 72.31 -9.32 -26.67
N ASP A 476 72.42 -10.28 -27.59
CA ASP A 476 71.29 -10.67 -28.45
C ASP A 476 70.18 -11.33 -27.62
N ASN A 477 70.51 -12.24 -26.70
CA ASN A 477 69.51 -12.83 -25.78
C ASN A 477 68.81 -11.79 -24.87
N VAL A 478 69.50 -10.71 -24.50
CA VAL A 478 68.90 -9.60 -23.74
C VAL A 478 67.92 -8.81 -24.62
N ARG A 479 68.26 -8.58 -25.89
CA ARG A 479 67.33 -7.94 -26.84
C ARG A 479 66.10 -8.80 -27.06
N ASP A 480 66.28 -10.09 -27.28
CA ASP A 480 65.16 -11.02 -27.48
C ASP A 480 64.20 -11.02 -26.28
N GLY A 481 64.74 -10.96 -25.05
CA GLY A 481 63.93 -10.83 -23.84
C GLY A 481 63.20 -9.47 -23.71
N LEU A 482 63.82 -8.37 -24.14
CA LEU A 482 63.19 -7.04 -24.16
C LEU A 482 62.09 -6.94 -25.23
N ASP A 483 62.37 -7.41 -26.45
CA ASP A 483 61.44 -7.42 -27.57
C ASP A 483 60.21 -8.29 -27.24
N ARG A 484 60.43 -9.42 -26.54
CA ARG A 484 59.35 -10.25 -26.00
C ARG A 484 58.49 -9.49 -24.98
N MET A 485 59.09 -8.71 -24.08
CA MET A 485 58.31 -7.90 -23.12
C MET A 485 57.50 -6.81 -23.83
N GLU A 486 58.05 -6.20 -24.88
CA GLU A 486 57.34 -5.20 -25.69
C GLU A 486 56.11 -5.81 -26.36
N SER A 487 56.25 -6.99 -27.00
CA SER A 487 55.10 -7.72 -27.57
C SER A 487 54.03 -8.04 -26.53
N ILE A 488 54.41 -8.50 -25.32
CA ILE A 488 53.44 -8.77 -24.24
C ILE A 488 52.68 -7.50 -23.88
N ILE A 489 53.39 -6.38 -23.72
CA ILE A 489 52.78 -5.11 -23.33
C ILE A 489 51.82 -4.62 -24.41
N GLU A 490 52.17 -4.76 -25.69
CA GLU A 490 51.31 -4.39 -26.82
C GLU A 490 50.04 -5.24 -26.89
N ASP A 491 50.15 -6.55 -26.63
CA ASP A 491 49.02 -7.47 -26.56
C ASP A 491 48.07 -7.16 -25.41
N VAL A 492 48.64 -6.86 -24.24
CA VAL A 492 47.91 -6.49 -23.03
C VAL A 492 47.21 -5.13 -23.17
N LEU A 493 47.88 -4.13 -23.75
CA LEU A 493 47.33 -2.79 -23.92
C LEU A 493 46.18 -2.75 -24.93
N ALA A 494 46.19 -3.62 -25.92
CA ALA A 494 45.08 -3.72 -26.86
C ALA A 494 43.80 -4.19 -26.18
N ILE A 495 43.89 -5.25 -25.39
CA ILE A 495 42.75 -5.80 -24.65
C ILE A 495 42.20 -4.77 -23.65
N ALA A 496 43.10 -4.01 -23.00
CA ALA A 496 42.70 -2.98 -22.03
C ALA A 496 42.09 -1.73 -22.68
N ARG A 497 42.54 -1.34 -23.88
CA ARG A 497 41.97 -0.19 -24.62
C ARG A 497 40.61 -0.51 -25.24
N ASP A 498 40.35 -1.78 -25.55
CA ASP A 498 39.10 -2.25 -26.14
C ASP A 498 38.01 -2.61 -25.11
N GLY A 499 38.21 -2.20 -23.84
CA GLY A 499 37.41 -2.58 -22.67
C GLY A 499 35.95 -2.10 -22.65
N GLU A 500 35.54 -1.22 -23.56
CA GLU A 500 34.12 -1.04 -23.87
C GLU A 500 33.76 -1.99 -25.03
N TRP A 501 33.08 -3.09 -24.70
CA TRP A 501 32.44 -3.99 -25.66
C TRP A 501 31.21 -3.30 -26.29
N ALA A 502 31.43 -2.17 -26.96
CA ALA A 502 30.48 -1.61 -27.90
C ALA A 502 31.00 -2.02 -29.28
N THR A 503 30.49 -3.14 -29.78
CA THR A 503 30.88 -3.71 -31.08
C THR A 503 30.41 -2.73 -32.16
N ASP A 504 31.31 -1.87 -32.64
CA ASP A 504 31.07 -1.01 -33.81
C ASP A 504 31.21 -1.90 -35.06
N VAL A 505 30.23 -2.78 -35.22
CA VAL A 505 30.19 -3.79 -36.26
C VAL A 505 29.94 -3.11 -37.59
N GLU A 506 30.87 -3.25 -38.52
CA GLU A 506 30.71 -2.80 -39.90
C GLU A 506 30.83 -3.97 -40.87
N ARG A 507 30.45 -3.73 -42.13
CA ARG A 507 30.59 -4.73 -43.19
C ARG A 507 32.03 -4.72 -43.68
N VAL A 508 32.76 -5.77 -43.35
CA VAL A 508 34.19 -5.92 -43.61
C VAL A 508 34.41 -7.01 -44.66
N ASP A 509 35.27 -6.72 -45.63
CA ASP A 509 35.70 -7.69 -46.65
C ASP A 509 36.89 -8.50 -46.12
N LEU A 510 36.76 -9.83 -46.14
CA LEU A 510 37.73 -10.78 -45.60
C LEU A 510 39.10 -10.61 -46.27
N GLU A 511 39.13 -10.54 -47.60
CA GLU A 511 40.37 -10.42 -48.38
C GLU A 511 41.11 -9.13 -48.07
N THR A 512 40.38 -8.02 -47.94
CA THR A 512 40.95 -6.71 -47.61
C THR A 512 41.65 -6.71 -46.25
N VAL A 513 41.01 -7.26 -45.21
CA VAL A 513 41.60 -7.27 -43.86
C VAL A 513 42.70 -8.32 -43.73
N ALA A 514 42.60 -9.44 -44.43
CA ALA A 514 43.66 -10.43 -44.48
C ALA A 514 44.93 -9.88 -45.13
N ALA A 515 44.81 -9.14 -46.23
CA ALA A 515 45.94 -8.50 -46.88
C ALA A 515 46.62 -7.47 -45.96
N GLU A 516 45.84 -6.68 -45.22
CA GLU A 516 46.37 -5.72 -44.24
C GLU A 516 47.06 -6.42 -43.06
N ALA A 517 46.45 -7.47 -42.50
CA ALA A 517 47.08 -8.27 -41.44
C ALA A 517 48.40 -8.89 -41.90
N TRP A 518 48.48 -9.33 -43.16
CA TRP A 518 49.70 -9.88 -43.75
C TRP A 518 50.83 -8.85 -43.86
N GLU A 519 50.53 -7.58 -44.15
CA GLU A 519 51.51 -6.50 -44.19
C GLU A 519 52.10 -6.17 -42.80
N HIS A 520 51.38 -6.51 -41.73
CA HIS A 520 51.79 -6.22 -40.35
C HIS A 520 52.60 -7.34 -39.68
N VAL A 521 52.66 -8.53 -40.29
CA VAL A 521 53.39 -9.68 -39.74
C VAL A 521 54.71 -9.85 -40.50
N THR A 522 55.77 -10.29 -39.81
CA THR A 522 57.05 -10.65 -40.44
C THR A 522 56.89 -12.00 -41.14
N THR A 523 56.95 -12.02 -42.47
CA THR A 523 56.49 -13.15 -43.28
C THR A 523 57.60 -14.03 -43.87
N GLU A 524 58.89 -13.67 -43.74
CA GLU A 524 60.04 -14.42 -44.29
C GLU A 524 59.80 -15.05 -45.68
N GLU A 525 59.74 -16.38 -45.80
CA GLU A 525 59.41 -17.12 -47.04
C GLU A 525 57.97 -17.67 -47.06
N ALA A 526 57.17 -17.35 -46.05
CA ALA A 526 55.80 -17.82 -45.88
C ALA A 526 54.88 -17.22 -46.94
N THR A 527 53.78 -17.91 -47.24
CA THR A 527 52.83 -17.48 -48.26
C THR A 527 51.40 -17.47 -47.75
N LEU A 528 50.63 -16.47 -48.16
CA LEU A 528 49.19 -16.36 -47.87
C LEU A 528 48.38 -16.65 -49.14
N SER A 529 47.43 -17.58 -49.05
CA SER A 529 46.50 -17.93 -50.12
C SER A 529 45.06 -17.75 -49.66
N ILE A 530 44.31 -16.88 -50.34
CA ILE A 530 42.90 -16.63 -50.06
C ILE A 530 42.07 -17.41 -51.09
N THR A 531 41.34 -18.43 -50.62
CA THR A 531 40.64 -19.37 -51.51
C THR A 531 39.40 -18.73 -52.13
N GLU A 532 38.62 -18.03 -51.32
CA GLU A 532 37.43 -17.29 -51.72
C GLU A 532 37.20 -16.12 -50.73
N THR A 533 36.65 -15.00 -51.20
CA THR A 533 36.37 -13.84 -50.34
C THR A 533 34.92 -13.84 -49.85
N MET A 534 34.69 -13.28 -48.67
CA MET A 534 33.37 -13.06 -48.10
C MET A 534 33.29 -11.71 -47.38
N VAL A 535 32.08 -11.18 -47.26
CA VAL A 535 31.80 -10.00 -46.43
C VAL A 535 31.16 -10.46 -45.14
N LEU A 536 31.73 -10.04 -44.01
CA LEU A 536 31.29 -10.37 -42.67
C LEU A 536 31.01 -9.09 -41.86
N GLU A 537 30.19 -9.22 -40.83
CA GLU A 537 29.87 -8.14 -39.91
C GLU A 537 30.85 -8.21 -38.74
N ALA A 538 31.81 -7.29 -38.68
CA ALA A 538 32.80 -7.23 -37.62
C ALA A 538 33.28 -5.82 -37.30
N ASP A 539 33.80 -5.65 -36.10
CA ASP A 539 34.73 -4.57 -35.78
C ASP A 539 36.04 -4.83 -36.54
N ARG A 540 36.31 -4.01 -37.56
CA ARG A 540 37.47 -4.13 -38.45
C ARG A 540 38.79 -4.18 -37.67
N SER A 541 38.94 -3.36 -36.64
CA SER A 541 40.19 -3.26 -35.87
C SER A 541 40.48 -4.53 -35.08
N ARG A 542 39.43 -5.10 -34.47
CA ARG A 542 39.54 -6.36 -33.71
C ARG A 542 39.74 -7.54 -34.66
N PHE A 543 39.05 -7.54 -35.80
CA PHE A 543 39.17 -8.60 -36.80
C PHE A 543 40.57 -8.65 -37.42
N LEU A 544 41.14 -7.48 -37.75
CA LEU A 544 42.54 -7.36 -38.20
C LEU A 544 43.50 -8.03 -37.20
N ARG A 545 43.34 -7.71 -35.91
CA ARG A 545 44.17 -8.26 -34.84
C ARG A 545 44.03 -9.78 -34.68
N LEU A 546 42.82 -10.31 -34.85
CA LEU A 546 42.59 -11.76 -34.83
C LEU A 546 43.42 -12.44 -35.93
N LEU A 547 43.38 -11.92 -37.15
CA LEU A 547 44.15 -12.46 -38.27
C LEU A 547 45.66 -12.32 -38.05
N GLU A 548 46.14 -11.17 -37.55
CA GLU A 548 47.56 -10.99 -37.19
C GLU A 548 48.05 -12.05 -36.20
N ASN A 549 47.23 -12.39 -35.20
CA ASN A 549 47.55 -13.44 -34.23
C ASN A 549 47.56 -14.82 -34.87
N CYS A 550 46.59 -15.15 -35.74
CA CYS A 550 46.58 -16.42 -36.45
C CYS A 550 47.80 -16.56 -37.37
N PHE A 551 48.15 -15.53 -38.14
CA PHE A 551 49.29 -15.57 -39.07
C PHE A 551 50.62 -15.67 -38.35
N ARG A 552 50.79 -14.90 -37.25
CA ARG A 552 51.98 -15.00 -36.40
C ARG A 552 52.14 -16.41 -35.83
N ASN A 553 51.06 -16.98 -35.27
CA ASN A 553 51.09 -18.34 -34.73
C ASN A 553 51.46 -19.38 -35.80
N ALA A 554 50.91 -19.25 -37.01
CA ALA A 554 51.20 -20.17 -38.11
C ALA A 554 52.68 -20.08 -38.55
N ILE A 555 53.28 -18.90 -38.60
CA ILE A 555 54.70 -18.72 -38.96
C ILE A 555 55.62 -19.21 -37.83
N GLU A 556 55.32 -18.87 -36.59
CA GLU A 556 56.10 -19.29 -35.42
C GLU A 556 56.13 -20.82 -35.25
N HIS A 557 55.06 -21.52 -35.61
CA HIS A 557 54.93 -22.97 -35.42
C HIS A 557 55.10 -23.81 -36.69
N GLY A 558 54.72 -23.28 -37.85
CA GLY A 558 54.80 -23.95 -39.14
C GLY A 558 56.17 -23.83 -39.82
N GLY A 559 56.99 -22.86 -39.41
CA GLY A 559 58.31 -22.61 -40.00
C GLY A 559 58.29 -21.44 -41.01
N SER A 560 59.47 -21.06 -41.50
CA SER A 560 59.64 -19.85 -42.31
C SER A 560 59.06 -19.93 -43.73
N ASP A 561 58.73 -21.13 -44.22
CA ASP A 561 58.18 -21.42 -45.55
C ASP A 561 56.70 -21.89 -45.53
N VAL A 562 56.02 -21.72 -44.39
CA VAL A 562 54.62 -22.15 -44.20
C VAL A 562 53.66 -21.48 -45.20
N THR A 563 52.68 -22.24 -45.68
CA THR A 563 51.56 -21.75 -46.47
C THR A 563 50.31 -21.63 -45.58
N ILE A 564 49.81 -20.40 -45.46
CA ILE A 564 48.58 -20.11 -44.72
C ILE A 564 47.43 -19.95 -45.73
N ARG A 565 46.32 -20.64 -45.50
CA ARG A 565 45.10 -20.52 -46.28
C ARG A 565 43.97 -19.92 -45.47
N LEU A 566 43.22 -19.03 -46.12
CA LEU A 566 42.07 -18.35 -45.56
C LEU A 566 40.88 -18.48 -46.52
N GLY A 567 39.71 -18.85 -46.01
CA GLY A 567 38.50 -18.93 -46.84
C GLY A 567 37.21 -19.11 -46.05
N PRO A 568 36.05 -19.02 -46.72
CA PRO A 568 34.74 -19.28 -46.13
C PRO A 568 34.53 -20.75 -45.78
N LEU A 569 33.84 -21.02 -44.67
CA LEU A 569 33.35 -22.34 -44.29
C LEU A 569 32.19 -22.76 -45.23
N GLY A 570 32.20 -24.00 -45.72
CA GLY A 570 31.10 -24.58 -46.50
C GLY A 570 31.10 -24.27 -48.01
N SER A 571 32.18 -23.75 -48.57
CA SER A 571 32.28 -23.51 -50.02
C SER A 571 32.76 -24.77 -50.76
N ALA A 572 31.95 -25.24 -51.71
CA ALA A 572 32.12 -26.38 -52.63
C ALA A 572 33.48 -27.11 -52.60
N GLY A 573 33.71 -27.92 -51.56
CA GLY A 573 34.95 -28.67 -51.36
C GLY A 573 34.94 -29.50 -50.08
N ASP A 574 34.31 -29.00 -49.01
CA ASP A 574 34.10 -29.73 -47.75
C ASP A 574 32.83 -30.59 -47.83
N ASP A 575 32.98 -31.90 -48.13
CA ASP A 575 31.86 -32.86 -48.21
C ASP A 575 31.19 -33.14 -46.83
N ASP A 576 31.79 -32.67 -45.73
CA ASP A 576 31.35 -32.91 -44.34
C ASP A 576 30.76 -31.66 -43.63
N ALA A 577 30.74 -30.48 -44.26
CA ALA A 577 30.23 -29.27 -43.62
C ALA A 577 28.68 -29.18 -43.64
N PRO A 578 28.00 -28.83 -42.53
CA PRO A 578 26.56 -28.59 -42.52
C PRO A 578 26.16 -27.48 -43.51
N ALA A 579 25.12 -27.70 -44.33
CA ALA A 579 24.67 -26.78 -45.38
C ALA A 579 24.27 -25.36 -44.91
N ASP A 580 24.22 -25.12 -43.60
CA ASP A 580 23.85 -23.84 -42.95
C ASP A 580 25.01 -23.18 -42.18
N ALA A 581 26.23 -23.76 -42.17
CA ALA A 581 27.38 -23.17 -41.48
C ALA A 581 27.88 -21.93 -42.23
N ARG A 582 27.72 -20.73 -41.64
CA ARG A 582 28.29 -19.48 -42.15
C ARG A 582 29.54 -19.13 -41.34
N GLY A 583 30.66 -18.94 -42.01
CA GLY A 583 31.89 -18.53 -41.33
C GLY A 583 33.13 -18.59 -42.19
N PHE A 584 34.30 -18.53 -41.56
CA PHE A 584 35.60 -18.58 -42.23
C PHE A 584 36.57 -19.47 -41.47
N PHE A 585 37.60 -19.96 -42.14
CA PHE A 585 38.69 -20.73 -41.55
C PHE A 585 40.04 -20.08 -41.84
N VAL A 586 40.98 -20.28 -40.92
CA VAL A 586 42.42 -20.04 -41.11
C VAL A 586 43.13 -21.37 -40.92
N GLU A 587 43.88 -21.85 -41.91
CA GLU A 587 44.67 -23.08 -41.80
C GLU A 587 46.11 -22.89 -42.26
N ASP A 588 47.00 -23.72 -41.76
CA ASP A 588 48.39 -23.83 -42.20
C ASP A 588 48.74 -25.25 -42.65
N ASP A 589 49.87 -25.40 -43.36
CA ASP A 589 50.49 -26.69 -43.75
C ASP A 589 51.67 -27.08 -42.84
N GLY A 590 51.69 -26.53 -41.61
CA GLY A 590 52.74 -26.73 -40.62
C GLY A 590 52.65 -28.06 -39.85
N GLY A 591 53.22 -28.09 -38.65
CA GLY A 591 53.35 -29.31 -37.82
C GLY A 591 52.08 -29.78 -37.09
N GLY A 592 50.94 -29.16 -37.34
CA GLY A 592 49.64 -29.57 -36.77
C GLY A 592 49.41 -29.16 -35.31
N LEU A 593 48.24 -29.55 -34.79
CA LEU A 593 47.87 -29.36 -33.39
C LEU A 593 48.34 -30.55 -32.54
N PRO A 594 48.99 -30.33 -31.38
CA PRO A 594 49.35 -31.41 -30.47
C PRO A 594 48.12 -32.15 -29.93
N ASP A 595 48.08 -33.49 -30.06
CA ASP A 595 46.99 -34.36 -29.59
C ASP A 595 46.64 -34.18 -28.10
N ASP A 596 47.62 -33.80 -27.29
CA ASP A 596 47.50 -33.62 -25.84
C ASP A 596 46.90 -32.27 -25.43
N LEU A 597 46.75 -31.33 -26.37
CA LEU A 597 46.25 -29.97 -26.12
C LEU A 597 44.85 -29.71 -26.69
N GLN A 598 44.30 -30.61 -27.50
CA GLN A 598 42.94 -30.48 -28.05
C GLN A 598 41.89 -30.31 -26.94
N GLY A 599 41.17 -29.18 -26.96
CA GLY A 599 40.17 -28.79 -25.96
C GLY A 599 40.65 -27.80 -24.88
N GLN A 600 41.96 -27.56 -24.76
CA GLN A 600 42.55 -26.54 -23.87
C GLN A 600 43.37 -25.48 -24.62
N LEU A 601 43.41 -25.55 -25.96
CA LEU A 601 44.20 -24.64 -26.83
C LEU A 601 43.88 -23.15 -26.64
N PHE A 602 42.65 -22.82 -26.22
CA PHE A 602 42.22 -21.43 -26.01
C PHE A 602 42.26 -21.00 -24.53
N ASP A 603 42.78 -21.84 -23.64
CA ASP A 603 43.02 -21.45 -22.26
C ASP A 603 44.32 -20.63 -22.16
N PRO A 604 44.30 -19.51 -21.41
CA PRO A 604 45.43 -18.57 -21.34
C PRO A 604 46.68 -19.13 -20.66
N SER A 605 46.67 -20.40 -20.22
CA SER A 605 47.79 -21.09 -19.58
C SER A 605 48.45 -22.17 -20.44
N VAL A 606 47.99 -22.36 -21.68
CA VAL A 606 48.46 -23.44 -22.57
C VAL A 606 49.30 -22.85 -23.70
N SER A 607 50.57 -23.28 -23.78
CA SER A 607 51.47 -23.00 -24.89
C SER A 607 52.29 -24.26 -25.20
N SER A 608 52.41 -24.60 -26.48
CA SER A 608 53.15 -25.78 -26.97
C SER A 608 54.64 -25.49 -27.20
N SER A 609 55.06 -24.22 -27.22
CA SER A 609 56.44 -23.81 -27.46
C SER A 609 57.07 -23.19 -26.21
N SER A 610 58.38 -23.37 -26.04
CA SER A 610 59.18 -22.66 -25.04
C SER A 610 59.31 -21.15 -25.32
N GLU A 611 58.82 -20.69 -26.47
CA GLU A 611 58.99 -19.34 -27.01
C GLU A 611 57.66 -18.59 -27.24
N GLY A 612 56.48 -19.18 -27.04
CA GLY A 612 55.17 -18.52 -27.19
C GLY A 612 54.46 -18.31 -25.85
N LEU A 613 53.73 -17.20 -25.71
CA LEU A 613 53.04 -16.83 -24.45
C LEU A 613 51.73 -17.60 -24.18
N GLY A 614 51.20 -18.34 -25.16
CA GLY A 614 49.86 -18.95 -25.05
C GLY A 614 48.71 -17.93 -25.03
N ILE A 615 49.01 -16.62 -25.08
CA ILE A 615 48.03 -15.54 -25.07
C ILE A 615 47.43 -15.32 -26.46
N GLY A 616 48.16 -15.62 -27.55
CA GLY A 616 47.70 -15.37 -28.92
C GLY A 616 46.37 -16.07 -29.26
N LEU A 617 46.25 -17.37 -28.99
CA LEU A 617 44.99 -18.10 -29.19
C LEU A 617 43.88 -17.66 -28.22
N TRP A 618 44.23 -17.22 -27.01
CA TRP A 618 43.27 -16.62 -26.10
C TRP A 618 42.73 -15.28 -26.64
N ILE A 619 43.57 -14.43 -27.25
CA ILE A 619 43.13 -13.20 -27.93
C ILE A 619 42.18 -13.53 -29.08
N VAL A 620 42.53 -14.52 -29.90
CA VAL A 620 41.69 -14.99 -31.01
C VAL A 620 40.30 -15.43 -30.49
N ARG A 621 40.25 -16.18 -29.38
CA ARG A 621 39.00 -16.59 -28.73
C ARG A 621 38.21 -15.40 -28.17
N GLU A 622 38.87 -14.45 -27.50
CA GLU A 622 38.19 -13.27 -26.94
C GLU A 622 37.61 -12.37 -28.03
N VAL A 623 38.32 -12.18 -29.14
CA VAL A 623 37.82 -11.43 -30.29
C VAL A 623 36.63 -12.15 -30.93
N ALA A 624 36.71 -13.47 -31.14
CA ALA A 624 35.59 -14.26 -31.66
C ALA A 624 34.35 -14.15 -30.75
N THR A 625 34.54 -14.35 -29.44
CA THR A 625 33.45 -14.23 -28.44
C THR A 625 32.84 -12.83 -28.44
N GLY A 626 33.64 -11.78 -28.67
CA GLY A 626 33.18 -10.39 -28.77
C GLY A 626 32.29 -10.07 -29.96
N HIS A 627 32.34 -10.90 -30.99
CA HIS A 627 31.50 -10.81 -32.18
C HIS A 627 30.38 -11.85 -32.16
N ASP A 628 30.16 -12.53 -31.03
CA ASP A 628 29.26 -13.66 -30.89
C ASP A 628 29.60 -14.84 -31.85
N TRP A 629 30.87 -15.00 -32.21
CA TRP A 629 31.35 -16.11 -33.04
C TRP A 629 31.82 -17.28 -32.17
N SER A 630 31.58 -18.50 -32.66
CA SER A 630 32.20 -19.71 -32.10
C SER A 630 33.58 -19.93 -32.74
N ILE A 631 34.49 -20.60 -32.02
CA ILE A 631 35.78 -21.00 -32.57
C ILE A 631 36.08 -22.46 -32.24
N THR A 632 36.50 -23.22 -33.25
CA THR A 632 36.94 -24.61 -33.12
C THR A 632 38.33 -24.77 -33.73
N ALA A 633 39.15 -25.64 -33.14
CA ALA A 633 40.47 -25.98 -33.64
C ALA A 633 40.47 -27.45 -34.10
N THR A 634 40.90 -27.70 -35.34
CA THR A 634 40.98 -29.00 -35.99
C THR A 634 42.33 -29.15 -36.73
N GLU A 635 42.59 -30.33 -37.27
CA GLU A 635 43.75 -30.57 -38.14
C GLU A 635 43.38 -30.15 -39.59
N SER A 636 44.32 -29.54 -40.32
CA SER A 636 44.13 -29.18 -41.72
C SER A 636 44.33 -30.41 -42.63
N GLU A 637 43.84 -30.36 -43.87
CA GLU A 637 43.99 -31.48 -44.82
C GLU A 637 45.46 -31.82 -45.13
N ASP A 638 46.35 -30.84 -44.99
CA ASP A 638 47.79 -30.97 -45.23
C ASP A 638 48.59 -31.32 -43.96
N GLY A 639 47.89 -31.56 -42.83
CA GLY A 639 48.50 -31.97 -41.55
C GLY A 639 48.93 -30.82 -40.63
N GLY A 640 48.59 -29.58 -40.98
CA GLY A 640 48.80 -28.39 -40.15
C GLY A 640 47.62 -28.07 -39.23
N ALA A 641 47.59 -26.88 -38.63
CA ALA A 641 46.49 -26.47 -37.77
C ALA A 641 45.39 -25.77 -38.58
N ARG A 642 44.12 -25.97 -38.19
CA ARG A 642 42.96 -25.28 -38.77
C ARG A 642 42.09 -24.69 -37.67
N PHE A 643 41.76 -23.40 -37.78
CA PHE A 643 40.86 -22.68 -36.89
C PHE A 643 39.61 -22.28 -37.66
N GLU A 644 38.46 -22.75 -37.21
CA GLU A 644 37.15 -22.49 -37.82
C GLU A 644 36.34 -21.54 -36.96
N PHE A 645 35.84 -20.47 -37.57
CA PHE A 645 35.04 -19.44 -36.92
C PHE A 645 33.62 -19.47 -37.47
N GLU A 646 32.64 -19.84 -36.65
CA GLU A 646 31.24 -19.83 -37.05
C GLU A 646 30.58 -18.51 -36.62
N LEU A 647 29.96 -17.84 -37.59
CA LEU A 647 29.25 -16.59 -37.38
C LEU A 647 27.85 -16.87 -36.84
N ALA A 648 27.39 -16.09 -35.86
CA ALA A 648 25.99 -16.11 -35.43
C ALA A 648 25.06 -15.74 -36.60
N ALA A 649 23.92 -16.43 -36.69
CA ALA A 649 22.96 -16.33 -37.79
C ALA A 649 22.17 -15.01 -37.85
#